data_AF-A0A8H5IDA3-F1
#
_entry.id   AF-A0A8H5IDA3-F1
#
_cell.length_a   1.000
_cell.length_b   1.000
_cell.length_c   1.000
_cell.angle_alpha   90.00
_cell.angle_beta   90.00
_cell.angle_gamma   90.00
#
_symmetry.space_group_name_H-M   'P 1'
#
loop_
_entity.id
_entity.type
_entity.pdbx_description
1 polymer ?
#
loop_
_entity_poly.entity_id
_entity_poly.type
_entity_poly.pdbx_seq_one_letter_code
_entity_poly.pdbx_strand_id
1 'polypeptide(L)'
;MSDHIDAISGALADFFDDFHDRRDSPPGQPTAQFGHIKTPPYRLKPGIRRRIQEVFSAEKHILFVVPDIELEVSCGYLCISRTTIEILTYHRLFERIRSNFNRHANQSDHTMWLKCPDPEKWYIDNRLPPNIVIIFHIDPNVPADCAKSLAGIVEWSLAQSALPGYIIRLVTLSAGEDCDLLKKLLDTSGLQYHFKDLDLAQYGELDPMRNCTVVNSKYMDTQVSNLLTRVRTQPERSRLILCFDIAFYRVLNAKEGPEDDLFISRGKLSIDSSFGDITLLKYRRESTKTLLMLISPDVAILPITSKYFDEIHIVVGYSKTTQAWDLGMHQMVCREHPLSMEERRRQLWWAYQGNETSVFMHIKDGMSPHAYIEQGYATPRFVEAHQLGGFIATVTSLPWFPRNREDIIRTFATNLSAVQVITDRLVAQRVIESKGSALTENEAEVFIDLLPFLNYDYRLALLVATEASPNVNCVKTQLAAMLTTKLEDIVMLDRVPRLPDCVFKECRGFSPSLAGQGSMWLFLGLLRNRDQHIQEHRKYMSLYDNLDGFVSVDESVGENVEKNFVRLADLLSRHGRDINHRPSLQMGYGDMTPYAPGTLQEDMLSRWMNFEDMAPYDQRILHGYLLPLLKETEEMTPDEQRELHNDLFRAYMYQATVCHEELVGHGSHSGSPTICTLSDGSRCVLDPPDMSPSNLVDVLGLLRNSGDKAVIGISHCLEREPDSKSLTLTDWTLIPKDVVYQWEKKFGPVGDVLASLDSTMSHDGFADDDV
;
A
#
# COMPACT_ATOMS: atom_id res chain seq x y z
N MET A 1 -42.76 3.98 29.52
CA MET A 1 -41.43 3.38 29.37
C MET A 1 -40.48 4.54 29.17
N SER A 2 -39.56 4.73 30.10
CA SER A 2 -38.70 5.92 30.18
C SER A 2 -37.78 6.05 28.97
N ASP A 3 -37.85 7.19 28.30
CA ASP A 3 -36.91 7.68 27.29
C ASP A 3 -35.52 7.86 27.94
N HIS A 4 -34.77 6.76 28.11
CA HIS A 4 -33.33 6.88 28.27
C HIS A 4 -32.76 7.16 26.88
N ILE A 5 -32.64 8.45 26.55
CA ILE A 5 -31.79 8.90 25.44
C ILE A 5 -30.41 8.31 25.71
N ASP A 6 -29.95 7.47 24.80
CA ASP A 6 -28.60 6.94 24.81
C ASP A 6 -27.62 8.12 24.88
N ALA A 7 -26.75 8.15 25.90
CA ALA A 7 -25.84 9.26 26.17
C ALA A 7 -25.01 9.65 24.95
N ILE A 8 -24.64 8.69 24.10
CA ILE A 8 -23.93 8.92 22.84
C ILE A 8 -24.79 9.70 21.85
N SER A 9 -26.07 9.34 21.71
CA SER A 9 -26.99 10.05 20.81
C SER A 9 -27.30 11.47 21.31
N GLY A 10 -27.43 11.65 22.63
CA GLY A 10 -27.59 12.97 23.23
C GLY A 10 -26.39 13.87 22.97
N ALA A 11 -25.17 13.37 23.22
CA ALA A 11 -23.94 14.12 22.98
C ALA A 11 -23.72 14.47 21.49
N LEU A 12 -24.14 13.59 20.57
CA LEU A 12 -24.11 13.87 19.13
C LEU A 12 -25.12 14.96 18.73
N ALA A 13 -26.33 14.93 19.28
CA ALA A 13 -27.33 15.97 19.01
C ALA A 13 -26.82 17.34 19.49
N ASP A 14 -26.35 17.43 20.74
CA ASP A 14 -25.76 18.65 21.31
C ASP A 14 -24.54 19.14 20.50
N PHE A 15 -23.76 18.22 19.95
CA PHE A 15 -22.62 18.56 19.10
C PHE A 15 -23.08 19.23 17.80
N PHE A 16 -24.08 18.67 17.13
CA PHE A 16 -24.55 19.13 15.82
C PHE A 16 -25.57 20.28 15.87
N ASP A 17 -26.20 20.56 17.00
CA ASP A 17 -27.03 21.75 17.18
C ASP A 17 -26.29 23.04 16.76
N ASP A 18 -25.01 23.16 17.12
CA ASP A 18 -24.17 24.29 16.71
C ASP A 18 -23.88 24.35 15.20
N PHE A 19 -24.01 23.22 14.49
CA PHE A 19 -23.82 23.14 13.05
C PHE A 19 -25.12 23.47 12.28
N HIS A 20 -26.28 23.44 12.92
CA HIS A 20 -27.55 23.79 12.28
C HIS A 20 -27.70 25.31 12.07
N ASP A 21 -27.12 26.13 12.94
CA ASP A 21 -27.21 27.58 12.86
C ASP A 21 -26.17 28.20 11.90
N ARG A 22 -26.66 28.94 10.90
CA ARG A 22 -25.82 29.72 9.99
C ARG A 22 -25.26 30.93 10.74
N ARG A 23 -23.93 31.00 10.88
CA ARG A 23 -23.28 32.21 11.38
C ARG A 23 -22.99 33.14 10.20
N ASP A 24 -23.38 34.41 10.36
CA ASP A 24 -23.03 35.46 9.40
C ASP A 24 -21.53 35.76 9.51
N SER A 25 -20.76 35.41 8.48
CA SER A 25 -19.37 35.86 8.32
C SER A 25 -19.30 37.10 7.42
N PRO A 26 -18.29 37.98 7.59
CA PRO A 26 -18.01 39.06 6.65
C PRO A 26 -17.90 38.56 5.20
N PRO A 27 -18.30 39.37 4.19
CA PRO A 27 -18.17 38.98 2.79
C PRO A 27 -16.74 38.59 2.42
N GLY A 28 -16.57 37.40 1.82
CA GLY A 28 -15.27 36.90 1.37
C GLY A 28 -14.49 36.09 2.43
N GLN A 29 -15.00 35.92 3.65
CA GLN A 29 -14.44 34.97 4.61
C GLN A 29 -15.09 33.59 4.48
N PRO A 30 -14.34 32.49 4.70
CA PRO A 30 -14.91 31.15 4.76
C PRO A 30 -16.02 31.06 5.82
N THR A 31 -17.12 30.41 5.46
CA THR A 31 -18.25 30.13 6.37
C THR A 31 -18.35 28.65 6.75
N ALA A 32 -17.40 27.82 6.30
CA ALA A 32 -17.38 26.40 6.62
C ALA A 32 -17.27 26.18 8.13
N GLN A 33 -18.03 25.20 8.62
CA GLN A 33 -17.98 24.76 10.01
C GLN A 33 -17.19 23.47 10.10
N PHE A 34 -16.27 23.41 11.06
CA PHE A 34 -15.39 22.27 11.24
C PHE A 34 -15.61 21.62 12.60
N GLY A 35 -15.36 20.31 12.68
CA GLY A 35 -15.33 19.66 13.98
C GLY A 35 -14.61 18.32 13.97
N HIS A 36 -14.31 17.84 15.16
CA HIS A 36 -13.70 16.55 15.38
C HIS A 36 -14.46 15.75 16.42
N ILE A 37 -14.68 14.47 16.14
CA ILE A 37 -15.31 13.52 17.04
C ILE A 37 -14.32 12.39 17.30
N LYS A 38 -13.84 12.29 18.54
CA LYS A 38 -13.08 11.13 18.99
C LYS A 38 -14.05 9.97 19.23
N THR A 39 -13.93 8.92 18.45
CA THR A 39 -14.78 7.73 18.55
C THR A 39 -14.13 6.66 19.42
N PRO A 40 -14.91 5.79 20.07
CA PRO A 40 -14.34 4.63 20.73
C PRO A 40 -13.56 3.74 19.73
N PRO A 41 -12.50 3.03 20.16
CA PRO A 41 -11.68 2.13 19.33
C PRO A 41 -12.36 0.80 19.01
N TYR A 42 -13.69 0.78 18.96
CA TYR A 42 -14.53 -0.37 18.64
C TYR A 42 -15.84 0.10 17.99
N ARG A 43 -16.57 -0.84 17.39
CA ARG A 43 -17.83 -0.53 16.69
C ARG A 43 -18.99 -0.34 17.65
N LEU A 44 -19.57 0.87 17.64
CA LEU A 44 -20.79 1.19 18.37
C LEU A 44 -22.01 0.42 17.83
N LYS A 45 -22.98 0.14 18.70
CA LYS A 45 -24.29 -0.44 18.36
C LYS A 45 -25.42 0.39 19.01
N PRO A 46 -26.35 0.99 18.23
CA PRO A 46 -26.28 1.22 16.78
C PRO A 46 -25.01 1.98 16.37
N GLY A 47 -24.55 1.75 15.14
CA GLY A 47 -23.31 2.33 14.61
C GLY A 47 -23.38 3.86 14.47
N ILE A 48 -22.21 4.52 14.54
CA ILE A 48 -22.09 5.98 14.53
C ILE A 48 -22.77 6.62 13.31
N ARG A 49 -22.65 6.01 12.14
CA ARG A 49 -23.31 6.47 10.91
C ARG A 49 -24.81 6.61 11.08
N ARG A 50 -25.48 5.59 11.63
CA ARG A 50 -26.93 5.60 11.84
C ARG A 50 -27.34 6.71 12.81
N ARG A 51 -26.55 6.92 13.87
CA ARG A 51 -26.80 8.00 14.83
C ARG A 51 -26.65 9.38 14.19
N ILE A 52 -25.61 9.60 13.38
CA ILE A 52 -25.42 10.84 12.64
C ILE A 52 -26.58 11.09 11.67
N GLN A 53 -27.10 10.05 11.00
CA GLN A 53 -28.27 10.15 10.13
C GLN A 53 -29.54 10.57 10.87
N GLU A 54 -29.73 10.04 12.08
CA GLU A 54 -30.87 10.37 12.93
C GLU A 54 -30.80 11.84 13.38
N VAL A 55 -29.60 12.38 13.64
CA VAL A 55 -29.40 13.80 13.98
C VAL A 55 -29.58 14.72 12.75
N PHE A 56 -29.09 14.30 11.58
CA PHE A 56 -29.21 15.06 10.33
C PHE A 56 -30.37 14.58 9.45
N SER A 57 -31.52 14.23 10.04
CA SER A 57 -32.65 13.68 9.27
C SER A 57 -33.20 14.62 8.19
N ALA A 58 -32.93 15.92 8.30
CA ALA A 58 -33.36 16.95 7.35
C ALA A 58 -32.31 17.27 6.26
N GLU A 59 -31.06 16.82 6.41
CA GLU A 59 -30.00 17.14 5.45
C GLU A 59 -30.10 16.27 4.20
N LYS A 60 -29.99 16.92 3.04
CA LYS A 60 -30.13 16.26 1.75
C LYS A 60 -28.84 15.63 1.23
N HIS A 61 -27.67 16.11 1.63
CA HIS A 61 -26.40 15.63 1.09
C HIS A 61 -25.41 15.38 2.23
N ILE A 62 -25.20 14.11 2.55
CA ILE A 62 -24.22 13.66 3.53
C ILE A 62 -23.21 12.76 2.82
N LEU A 63 -21.94 13.07 2.95
CA LEU A 63 -20.84 12.29 2.39
C LEU A 63 -20.02 11.68 3.52
N PHE A 64 -19.96 10.35 3.58
CA PHE A 64 -19.04 9.63 4.45
C PHE A 64 -17.78 9.29 3.67
N VAL A 65 -16.62 9.61 4.21
CA VAL A 65 -15.32 9.22 3.67
C VAL A 65 -14.69 8.24 4.65
N VAL A 66 -14.34 7.04 4.18
CA VAL A 66 -13.86 5.94 5.01
C VAL A 66 -12.66 5.23 4.37
N PRO A 67 -11.84 4.48 5.14
CA PRO A 67 -10.87 3.55 4.58
C PRO A 67 -11.53 2.52 3.64
N ASP A 68 -10.81 2.03 2.63
CA ASP A 68 -11.34 1.00 1.69
C ASP A 68 -11.83 -0.24 2.45
N ILE A 69 -11.07 -0.67 3.48
CA ILE A 69 -11.44 -1.81 4.33
C ILE A 69 -12.78 -1.57 5.07
N GLU A 70 -13.05 -0.34 5.52
CA GLU A 70 -14.27 0.00 6.25
C GLU A 70 -15.50 0.04 5.33
N LEU A 71 -15.30 0.41 4.05
CA LEU A 71 -16.35 0.33 3.04
C LEU A 71 -16.79 -1.13 2.87
N GLU A 72 -15.84 -2.05 2.68
CA GLU A 72 -16.11 -3.48 2.52
C GLU A 72 -16.74 -4.13 3.76
N VAL A 73 -16.31 -3.69 4.95
CA VAL A 73 -16.94 -4.11 6.23
C VAL A 73 -18.37 -3.56 6.36
N SER A 74 -18.69 -2.43 5.73
CA SER A 74 -20.04 -1.83 5.81
C SER A 74 -21.00 -2.30 4.71
N CYS A 75 -20.48 -2.86 3.60
CA CYS A 75 -21.27 -3.27 2.42
C CYS A 75 -22.36 -4.34 2.66
N GLY A 76 -22.45 -4.96 3.83
CA GLY A 76 -23.52 -5.92 4.16
C GLY A 76 -24.87 -5.30 4.58
N TYR A 77 -24.93 -3.98 4.82
CA TYR A 77 -26.14 -3.26 5.27
C TYR A 77 -26.59 -2.16 4.29
N LEU A 78 -25.95 -2.06 3.12
CA LEU A 78 -26.22 -1.00 2.14
C LEU A 78 -27.39 -1.40 1.24
N CYS A 79 -28.62 -1.34 1.77
CA CYS A 79 -29.71 -0.93 0.88
C CYS A 79 -29.41 0.51 0.46
N ILE A 80 -29.13 0.71 -0.82
CA ILE A 80 -29.10 2.01 -1.49
C ILE A 80 -30.53 2.57 -1.43
N SER A 81 -30.93 3.13 -0.28
CA SER A 81 -32.09 4.03 -0.29
C SER A 81 -31.63 5.32 -0.95
N ARG A 82 -32.09 5.52 -2.18
CA ARG A 82 -31.87 6.70 -3.02
C ARG A 82 -32.10 7.98 -2.19
N THR A 83 -31.03 8.70 -1.88
CA THR A 83 -30.68 10.04 -2.41
C THR A 83 -29.82 10.88 -1.45
N THR A 84 -29.81 10.61 -0.13
CA THR A 84 -29.20 11.55 0.82
C THR A 84 -27.76 11.27 1.25
N ILE A 85 -27.25 10.05 1.06
CA ILE A 85 -25.98 9.61 1.66
C ILE A 85 -25.11 8.89 0.67
N GLU A 86 -23.91 9.42 0.46
CA GLU A 86 -22.86 8.81 -0.33
C GLU A 86 -21.73 8.34 0.59
N ILE A 87 -21.10 7.22 0.26
CA ILE A 87 -19.90 6.72 0.95
C ILE A 87 -18.80 6.60 -0.08
N LEU A 88 -17.67 7.24 0.18
CA LEU A 88 -16.48 7.20 -0.67
C LEU A 88 -15.27 6.72 0.12
N THR A 89 -14.32 6.15 -0.61
CA THR A 89 -12.99 5.90 -0.08
C THR A 89 -12.13 7.15 -0.23
N TYR A 90 -10.99 7.20 0.46
CA TYR A 90 -10.08 8.36 0.38
C TYR A 90 -9.66 8.65 -1.06
N HIS A 91 -9.28 7.61 -1.81
CA HIS A 91 -8.88 7.73 -3.20
C HIS A 91 -10.00 8.35 -4.05
N ARG A 92 -11.23 7.84 -3.92
CA ARG A 92 -12.40 8.37 -4.65
C ARG A 92 -12.73 9.82 -4.31
N LEU A 93 -12.60 10.20 -3.03
CA LEU A 93 -12.76 11.61 -2.64
C LEU A 93 -11.70 12.47 -3.34
N PHE A 94 -10.45 12.03 -3.37
CA PHE A 94 -9.37 12.76 -4.00
C PHE A 94 -9.58 12.96 -5.50
N GLU A 95 -9.97 11.90 -6.22
CA GLU A 95 -10.32 11.98 -7.64
C GLU A 95 -11.41 13.05 -7.88
N ARG A 96 -12.41 13.09 -7.00
CA ARG A 96 -13.51 14.06 -7.07
C ARG A 96 -13.09 15.49 -6.78
N ILE A 97 -12.20 15.69 -5.81
CA ILE A 97 -11.60 17.00 -5.55
C ILE A 97 -10.83 17.45 -6.78
N ARG A 98 -9.99 16.59 -7.35
CA ARG A 98 -9.23 16.90 -8.56
C ARG A 98 -10.13 17.25 -9.74
N SER A 99 -11.19 16.48 -9.99
CA SER A 99 -12.13 16.76 -11.10
C SER A 99 -12.91 18.06 -10.91
N ASN A 100 -13.05 18.54 -9.67
CA ASN A 100 -13.67 19.83 -9.38
C ASN A 100 -12.73 21.01 -9.59
N PHE A 101 -11.43 20.81 -9.73
CA PHE A 101 -10.50 21.92 -9.89
C PHE A 101 -10.55 22.51 -11.31
N ASN A 102 -10.81 23.81 -11.44
CA ASN A 102 -10.86 24.47 -12.74
C ASN A 102 -9.47 24.87 -13.23
N ARG A 103 -8.75 23.95 -13.89
CA ARG A 103 -7.40 24.20 -14.42
C ARG A 103 -7.31 25.43 -15.33
N HIS A 104 -8.31 25.64 -16.18
CA HIS A 104 -8.30 26.74 -17.16
C HIS A 104 -8.49 28.12 -16.52
N ALA A 105 -9.36 28.22 -15.50
CA ALA A 105 -9.59 29.50 -14.81
C ALA A 105 -8.46 29.87 -13.82
N ASN A 106 -7.70 28.87 -13.34
CA ASN A 106 -6.68 29.06 -12.31
C ASN A 106 -5.27 29.33 -12.84
N GLN A 107 -5.12 29.71 -14.11
CA GLN A 107 -3.84 30.16 -14.67
C GLN A 107 -3.36 31.49 -14.05
N SER A 108 -4.25 32.28 -13.43
CA SER A 108 -3.94 33.58 -12.84
C SER A 108 -4.42 33.77 -11.38
N ASP A 109 -5.38 32.98 -10.89
CA ASP A 109 -5.90 33.07 -9.51
C ASP A 109 -6.22 31.65 -8.99
N HIS A 110 -5.49 31.15 -8.00
CA HIS A 110 -5.38 29.71 -7.69
C HIS A 110 -6.54 29.09 -6.89
N THR A 111 -7.78 29.58 -7.01
CA THR A 111 -8.87 29.17 -6.09
C THR A 111 -10.23 28.93 -6.73
N MET A 112 -10.35 28.88 -8.06
CA MET A 112 -11.62 28.60 -8.72
C MET A 112 -11.89 27.10 -8.86
N TRP A 113 -12.96 26.64 -8.21
CA TRP A 113 -13.47 25.30 -8.37
C TRP A 113 -14.72 25.32 -9.26
N LEU A 114 -14.93 24.24 -10.00
CA LEU A 114 -16.10 24.03 -10.84
C LEU A 114 -17.35 23.91 -9.98
N LYS A 115 -18.40 24.65 -10.36
CA LYS A 115 -19.70 24.54 -9.72
C LYS A 115 -20.35 23.20 -10.07
N CYS A 116 -21.08 22.63 -9.11
CA CYS A 116 -21.97 21.50 -9.35
C CYS A 116 -23.15 21.97 -10.24
N PRO A 117 -23.32 21.43 -11.45
CA PRO A 117 -24.36 21.89 -12.38
C PRO A 117 -25.76 21.44 -11.93
N ASP A 118 -25.89 20.23 -11.40
CA ASP A 118 -27.13 19.71 -10.81
C ASP A 118 -26.86 19.16 -9.40
N PRO A 119 -27.13 19.95 -8.34
CA PRO A 119 -26.93 19.53 -6.96
C PRO A 119 -27.68 18.24 -6.58
N GLU A 120 -28.80 17.92 -7.25
CA GLU A 120 -29.58 16.72 -6.96
C GLU A 120 -28.99 15.46 -7.64
N LYS A 121 -28.05 15.64 -8.58
CA LYS A 121 -27.31 14.55 -9.27
C LYS A 121 -25.80 14.64 -9.05
N TRP A 122 -25.39 15.28 -7.96
CA TRP A 122 -23.98 15.52 -7.65
C TRP A 122 -23.14 14.23 -7.66
N TYR A 123 -23.71 13.10 -7.22
CA TYR A 123 -23.14 11.74 -7.25
C TYR A 123 -22.85 11.20 -8.65
N ILE A 124 -23.57 11.64 -9.68
CA ILE A 124 -23.33 11.28 -11.09
C ILE A 124 -22.27 12.20 -11.70
N ASP A 125 -22.36 13.49 -11.39
CA ASP A 125 -21.51 14.51 -12.00
C ASP A 125 -20.07 14.52 -11.45
N ASN A 126 -19.77 13.69 -10.43
CA ASN A 126 -18.51 13.71 -9.69
C ASN A 126 -18.14 15.12 -9.20
N ARG A 127 -19.13 15.91 -8.79
CA ARG A 127 -18.93 17.24 -8.20
C ARG A 127 -19.56 17.35 -6.83
N LEU A 128 -18.93 18.13 -5.94
CA LEU A 128 -19.46 18.35 -4.60
C LEU A 128 -20.52 19.47 -4.62
N PRO A 129 -21.72 19.26 -4.05
CA PRO A 129 -22.80 20.23 -4.04
C PRO A 129 -22.51 21.39 -3.08
N PRO A 130 -23.20 22.53 -3.24
CA PRO A 130 -22.96 23.71 -2.41
C PRO A 130 -23.40 23.56 -0.96
N ASN A 131 -24.42 22.75 -0.67
CA ASN A 131 -24.82 22.40 0.69
C ASN A 131 -24.49 20.93 0.96
N ILE A 132 -23.51 20.66 1.82
CA ILE A 132 -23.03 19.30 2.12
C ILE A 132 -22.53 19.17 3.56
N VAL A 133 -22.83 18.00 4.15
CA VAL A 133 -22.20 17.51 5.38
C VAL A 133 -21.20 16.43 5.01
N ILE A 134 -19.92 16.63 5.35
CA ILE A 134 -18.84 15.70 5.08
C ILE A 134 -18.39 15.11 6.41
N ILE A 135 -18.49 13.79 6.53
CA ILE A 135 -18.01 13.01 7.67
C ILE A 135 -16.77 12.23 7.22
N PHE A 136 -15.59 12.68 7.62
CA PHE A 136 -14.32 12.10 7.22
C PHE A 136 -13.77 11.23 8.36
N HIS A 137 -13.85 9.90 8.22
CA HIS A 137 -13.18 9.00 9.15
C HIS A 137 -11.67 9.07 8.89
N ILE A 138 -10.88 9.39 9.88
CA ILE A 138 -9.42 9.41 9.80
C ILE A 138 -8.91 8.03 10.16
N ASP A 139 -8.14 7.45 9.24
CA ASP A 139 -7.39 6.24 9.51
C ASP A 139 -6.33 6.51 10.59
N PRO A 140 -6.27 5.74 11.69
CA PRO A 140 -5.27 5.92 12.74
C PRO A 140 -3.82 5.81 12.24
N ASN A 141 -3.56 5.03 11.18
CA ASN A 141 -2.24 4.93 10.57
C ASN A 141 -1.92 6.14 9.66
N VAL A 142 -2.94 6.87 9.21
CA VAL A 142 -2.83 8.05 8.34
C VAL A 142 -2.00 7.75 7.08
N PRO A 143 -2.47 6.87 6.17
CA PRO A 143 -1.82 6.65 4.89
C PRO A 143 -1.91 7.91 4.01
N ALA A 144 -1.10 7.96 2.95
CA ALA A 144 -1.00 9.10 2.06
C ALA A 144 -2.33 9.46 1.37
N ASP A 145 -3.18 8.48 1.05
CA ASP A 145 -4.54 8.72 0.53
C ASP A 145 -5.41 9.45 1.57
N CYS A 146 -5.37 9.02 2.84
CA CYS A 146 -6.06 9.72 3.93
C CYS A 146 -5.54 11.16 4.08
N ALA A 147 -4.22 11.34 4.12
CA ALA A 147 -3.58 12.64 4.31
C ALA A 147 -3.92 13.63 3.19
N LYS A 148 -3.71 13.24 1.91
CA LYS A 148 -3.96 14.13 0.76
C LYS A 148 -5.45 14.44 0.59
N SER A 149 -6.33 13.49 0.89
CA SER A 149 -7.79 13.71 0.80
C SER A 149 -8.30 14.63 1.89
N LEU A 150 -7.79 14.48 3.12
CA LEU A 150 -8.11 15.39 4.22
C LEU A 150 -7.60 16.81 3.93
N ALA A 151 -6.35 16.96 3.49
CA ALA A 151 -5.80 18.26 3.09
C ALA A 151 -6.61 18.88 1.94
N GLY A 152 -6.89 18.10 0.89
CA GLY A 152 -7.62 18.57 -0.28
C GLY A 152 -9.05 18.99 0.03
N ILE A 153 -9.76 18.26 0.89
CA ILE A 153 -11.14 18.61 1.24
C ILE A 153 -11.21 19.83 2.15
N VAL A 154 -10.21 20.05 3.00
CA VAL A 154 -10.08 21.29 3.79
C VAL A 154 -9.87 22.49 2.87
N GLU A 155 -8.93 22.42 1.92
CA GLU A 155 -8.69 23.49 0.94
C GLU A 155 -9.94 23.79 0.11
N TRP A 156 -10.61 22.75 -0.39
CA TRP A 156 -11.88 22.90 -1.12
C TRP A 156 -12.95 23.58 -0.26
N SER A 157 -13.11 23.14 1.00
CA SER A 157 -14.13 23.66 1.92
C SER A 157 -13.89 25.13 2.26
N LEU A 158 -12.64 25.52 2.52
CA LEU A 158 -12.27 26.91 2.80
C LEU A 158 -12.50 27.80 1.58
N ALA A 159 -12.10 27.35 0.39
CA ALA A 159 -12.26 28.11 -0.85
C ALA A 159 -13.73 28.28 -1.26
N GLN A 160 -14.52 27.20 -1.21
CA GLN A 160 -15.93 27.23 -1.65
C GLN A 160 -16.85 27.92 -0.66
N SER A 161 -16.61 27.79 0.64
CA SER A 161 -17.47 28.43 1.67
C SER A 161 -17.31 29.95 1.74
N ALA A 162 -16.33 30.54 1.05
CA ALA A 162 -16.24 31.99 0.86
C ALA A 162 -17.24 32.51 -0.19
N LEU A 163 -17.82 31.62 -1.01
CA LEU A 163 -18.78 31.97 -2.05
C LEU A 163 -20.22 31.99 -1.52
N PRO A 164 -21.07 32.93 -1.98
CA PRO A 164 -22.47 32.97 -1.56
C PRO A 164 -23.22 31.68 -1.92
N GLY A 165 -24.01 31.18 -0.98
CA GLY A 165 -24.89 30.02 -1.17
C GLY A 165 -24.26 28.66 -0.85
N TYR A 166 -22.98 28.63 -0.47
CA TYR A 166 -22.33 27.42 0.03
C TYR A 166 -22.53 27.28 1.54
N ILE A 167 -22.88 26.07 1.98
CA ILE A 167 -23.03 25.66 3.37
C ILE A 167 -22.27 24.34 3.51
N ILE A 168 -21.05 24.42 4.03
CA ILE A 168 -20.14 23.27 4.10
C ILE A 168 -19.87 22.97 5.56
N ARG A 169 -20.07 21.71 5.94
CA ARG A 169 -19.77 21.20 7.28
C ARG A 169 -18.82 20.02 7.14
N LEU A 170 -17.64 20.12 7.72
CA LEU A 170 -16.63 19.07 7.67
C LEU A 170 -16.33 18.58 9.08
N VAL A 171 -16.71 17.34 9.35
CA VAL A 171 -16.47 16.70 10.64
C VAL A 171 -15.57 15.50 10.44
N THR A 172 -14.51 15.41 11.24
CA THR A 172 -13.62 14.26 11.25
C THR A 172 -13.97 13.30 12.37
N LEU A 173 -13.83 12.00 12.13
CA LEU A 173 -13.97 10.94 13.13
C LEU A 173 -12.61 10.27 13.32
N SER A 174 -12.17 9.99 14.55
CA SER A 174 -10.95 9.18 14.77
C SER A 174 -11.03 8.40 16.06
N ALA A 175 -10.50 7.18 16.05
CA ALA A 175 -10.29 6.39 17.27
C ALA A 175 -8.90 6.60 17.91
N GLY A 176 -8.01 7.36 17.26
CA GLY A 176 -6.68 7.67 17.79
C GLY A 176 -6.74 8.60 19.00
N GLU A 177 -5.77 8.49 19.91
CA GLU A 177 -5.75 9.36 21.09
C GLU A 177 -5.32 10.80 20.76
N ASP A 178 -4.45 10.97 19.76
CA ASP A 178 -3.81 12.24 19.39
C ASP A 178 -4.08 12.66 17.93
N CYS A 179 -5.36 12.74 17.55
CA CYS A 179 -5.75 13.09 16.18
C CYS A 179 -6.22 14.55 16.03
N ASP A 180 -5.28 15.50 16.12
CA ASP A 180 -5.52 16.93 15.92
C ASP A 180 -5.30 17.41 14.47
N LEU A 181 -5.29 16.48 13.50
CA LEU A 181 -4.92 16.73 12.10
C LEU A 181 -5.77 17.82 11.44
N LEU A 182 -7.09 17.76 11.60
CA LEU A 182 -7.99 18.76 11.03
C LEU A 182 -7.70 20.15 11.60
N LYS A 183 -7.55 20.24 12.92
CA LYS A 183 -7.26 21.50 13.61
C LYS A 183 -5.92 22.09 13.15
N LYS A 184 -4.86 21.26 13.07
CA LYS A 184 -3.56 21.66 12.54
C LYS A 184 -3.67 22.20 11.11
N LEU A 185 -4.39 21.53 10.21
CA LEU A 185 -4.61 22.05 8.85
C LEU A 185 -5.33 23.41 8.86
N LEU A 186 -6.35 23.57 9.70
CA LEU A 186 -7.08 24.83 9.81
C LEU A 186 -6.19 25.95 10.37
N ASP A 187 -5.38 25.67 11.39
CA ASP A 187 -4.40 26.60 11.94
C ASP A 187 -3.39 27.06 10.88
N THR A 188 -2.95 26.15 10.02
CA THR A 188 -2.03 26.49 8.91
C THR A 188 -2.67 27.39 7.85
N SER A 189 -4.00 27.43 7.74
CA SER A 189 -4.66 28.30 6.75
C SER A 189 -4.55 29.79 7.09
N GLY A 190 -4.30 30.14 8.37
CA GLY A 190 -4.30 31.52 8.87
C GLY A 190 -5.66 32.23 8.80
N LEU A 191 -6.73 31.52 8.47
CA LEU A 191 -8.10 32.06 8.37
C LEU A 191 -8.84 31.88 9.70
N GLN A 192 -9.83 32.74 9.96
CA GLN A 192 -10.75 32.49 11.07
C GLN A 192 -11.68 31.34 10.69
N TYR A 193 -11.86 30.39 11.61
CA TYR A 193 -12.69 29.22 11.41
C TYR A 193 -13.47 28.89 12.69
N HIS A 194 -14.61 28.21 12.53
CA HIS A 194 -15.34 27.63 13.66
C HIS A 194 -14.98 26.16 13.81
N PHE A 195 -14.58 25.76 15.01
CA PHE A 195 -14.17 24.40 15.32
C PHE A 195 -14.77 23.92 16.64
N LYS A 196 -15.27 22.69 16.65
CA LYS A 196 -15.85 22.04 17.83
C LYS A 196 -15.31 20.63 17.98
N ASP A 197 -15.03 20.24 19.22
CA ASP A 197 -14.57 18.91 19.58
C ASP A 197 -15.65 18.15 20.37
N LEU A 198 -15.74 16.84 20.15
CA LEU A 198 -16.54 15.91 20.94
C LEU A 198 -15.75 14.64 21.21
N ASP A 199 -15.66 14.24 22.47
CA ASP A 199 -15.15 12.91 22.82
C ASP A 199 -16.34 11.96 23.07
N LEU A 200 -16.54 11.01 22.16
CA LEU A 200 -17.51 9.92 22.33
C LEU A 200 -16.93 8.70 23.04
N ALA A 201 -15.61 8.55 23.07
CA ALA A 201 -14.97 7.42 23.73
C ALA A 201 -15.24 7.41 25.25
N GLN A 202 -15.38 8.59 25.86
CA GLN A 202 -15.72 8.71 27.29
C GLN A 202 -17.11 8.15 27.67
N TYR A 203 -18.03 8.03 26.73
CA TYR A 203 -19.38 7.49 26.96
C TYR A 203 -19.48 5.98 26.63
N GLY A 204 -18.40 5.38 26.14
CA GLY A 204 -18.33 3.99 25.71
C GLY A 204 -17.92 2.99 26.80
N GLU A 205 -17.70 1.74 26.38
CA GLU A 205 -16.97 0.75 27.16
C GLU A 205 -15.50 1.18 27.23
N LEU A 206 -14.93 1.07 28.43
CA LEU A 206 -13.58 1.53 28.73
C LEU A 206 -12.59 0.38 28.92
N ASP A 207 -13.09 -0.84 29.18
CA ASP A 207 -12.27 -2.03 29.39
C ASP A 207 -12.50 -3.09 28.29
N PRO A 208 -11.56 -3.26 27.33
CA PRO A 208 -11.67 -4.31 26.32
C PRO A 208 -11.58 -5.73 26.92
N MET A 209 -11.05 -5.88 28.13
CA MET A 209 -10.74 -7.17 28.75
C MET A 209 -11.82 -7.71 29.69
N ARG A 210 -12.93 -6.98 29.88
CA ARG A 210 -13.98 -7.28 30.87
C ARG A 210 -14.48 -8.73 30.89
N ASN A 211 -14.52 -9.40 29.73
CA ASN A 211 -14.94 -10.81 29.59
C ASN A 211 -13.87 -11.69 28.93
N CYS A 212 -12.60 -11.30 29.01
CA CYS A 212 -11.51 -12.00 28.35
C CYS A 212 -10.66 -12.81 29.34
N THR A 213 -10.38 -14.06 28.98
CA THR A 213 -9.41 -14.90 29.72
C THR A 213 -8.03 -14.75 29.10
N VAL A 214 -7.07 -14.23 29.86
CA VAL A 214 -5.67 -14.16 29.42
C VAL A 214 -5.04 -15.55 29.56
N VAL A 215 -4.62 -16.12 28.43
CA VAL A 215 -3.86 -17.36 28.36
C VAL A 215 -2.39 -17.01 28.38
N ASN A 216 -1.69 -17.53 29.37
CA ASN A 216 -0.28 -17.24 29.57
C ASN A 216 0.55 -18.52 29.53
N SER A 217 1.58 -18.52 28.69
CA SER A 217 2.62 -19.54 28.71
C SER A 217 3.95 -18.92 28.32
N LYS A 218 4.99 -19.37 29.01
CA LYS A 218 6.37 -18.91 28.85
C LYS A 218 6.96 -19.20 27.47
N TYR A 219 6.47 -20.25 26.80
CA TYR A 219 7.01 -20.67 25.50
C TYR A 219 5.91 -20.62 24.44
N MET A 220 6.19 -19.95 23.32
CA MET A 220 5.31 -19.87 22.13
C MET A 220 4.92 -21.28 21.66
N ASP A 221 5.90 -22.17 21.62
CA ASP A 221 5.73 -23.57 21.25
C ASP A 221 4.66 -24.30 22.06
N THR A 222 4.61 -24.03 23.37
CA THR A 222 3.62 -24.61 24.28
C THR A 222 2.24 -23.98 24.06
N GLN A 223 2.16 -22.67 23.79
CA GLN A 223 0.90 -22.00 23.46
C GLN A 223 0.28 -22.58 22.18
N VAL A 224 1.08 -22.71 21.13
CA VAL A 224 0.67 -23.31 19.85
C VAL A 224 0.19 -24.75 20.05
N SER A 225 0.97 -25.59 20.75
CA SER A 225 0.59 -26.99 21.00
C SER A 225 -0.70 -27.12 21.82
N ASN A 226 -0.92 -26.24 22.80
CA ASN A 226 -2.15 -26.23 23.59
C ASN A 226 -3.36 -25.81 22.74
N LEU A 227 -3.19 -24.81 21.88
CA LEU A 227 -4.24 -24.33 20.96
C LEU A 227 -4.63 -25.44 19.96
N LEU A 228 -3.66 -26.07 19.31
CA LEU A 228 -3.90 -27.19 18.39
C LEU A 228 -4.55 -28.39 19.10
N THR A 229 -4.09 -28.72 20.32
CA THR A 229 -4.73 -29.79 21.11
C THR A 229 -6.20 -29.47 21.40
N ARG A 230 -6.53 -28.22 21.72
CA ARG A 230 -7.91 -27.78 21.94
C ARG A 230 -8.75 -27.88 20.66
N VAL A 231 -8.20 -27.51 19.51
CA VAL A 231 -8.87 -27.66 18.21
C VAL A 231 -9.17 -29.14 17.92
N ARG A 232 -8.18 -30.02 18.11
CA ARG A 232 -8.29 -31.46 17.84
C ARG A 232 -9.22 -32.21 18.79
N THR A 233 -9.23 -31.84 20.08
CA THR A 233 -10.02 -32.53 21.11
C THR A 233 -11.50 -32.15 21.12
N GLN A 234 -11.85 -31.02 20.51
CA GLN A 234 -13.21 -30.48 20.47
C GLN A 234 -13.52 -29.92 19.06
N PRO A 235 -13.49 -30.77 18.01
CA PRO A 235 -13.64 -30.33 16.61
C PRO A 235 -15.04 -29.79 16.28
N GLU A 236 -16.05 -30.10 17.11
CA GLU A 236 -17.43 -29.66 16.93
C GLU A 236 -17.64 -28.17 17.26
N ARG A 237 -16.81 -27.61 18.14
CA ARG A 237 -16.89 -26.21 18.57
C ARG A 237 -16.42 -25.27 17.48
N SER A 238 -17.12 -24.16 17.35
CA SER A 238 -16.77 -23.12 16.39
C SER A 238 -15.77 -22.13 16.96
N ARG A 239 -14.66 -21.93 16.26
CA ARG A 239 -13.55 -21.10 16.73
C ARG A 239 -13.09 -20.09 15.68
N LEU A 240 -12.79 -18.89 16.15
CA LEU A 240 -12.08 -17.87 15.38
C LEU A 240 -10.75 -17.59 16.06
N ILE A 241 -9.65 -17.74 15.32
CA ILE A 241 -8.30 -17.45 15.78
C ILE A 241 -7.81 -16.22 15.02
N LEU A 242 -7.70 -15.10 15.70
CA LEU A 242 -7.19 -13.83 15.18
C LEU A 242 -5.71 -13.72 15.58
N CYS A 243 -4.81 -13.86 14.60
CA CYS A 243 -3.38 -13.88 14.83
C CYS A 243 -2.71 -12.62 14.28
N PHE A 244 -2.10 -11.83 15.16
CA PHE A 244 -1.29 -10.67 14.81
C PHE A 244 0.23 -10.95 14.88
N ASP A 245 0.63 -12.13 15.37
CA ASP A 245 2.04 -12.54 15.49
C ASP A 245 2.41 -13.51 14.36
N ILE A 246 3.18 -13.02 13.38
CA ILE A 246 3.62 -13.84 12.25
C ILE A 246 4.50 -15.02 12.67
N ALA A 247 5.30 -14.88 13.74
CA ALA A 247 6.13 -15.97 14.24
C ALA A 247 5.26 -17.06 14.86
N PHE A 248 4.23 -16.68 15.63
CA PHE A 248 3.24 -17.63 16.14
C PHE A 248 2.52 -18.35 15.00
N TYR A 249 2.10 -17.62 13.98
CA TYR A 249 1.44 -18.18 12.80
C TYR A 249 2.32 -19.21 12.09
N ARG A 250 3.62 -18.91 11.88
CA ARG A 250 4.59 -19.84 11.28
C ARG A 250 4.79 -21.10 12.12
N VAL A 251 4.96 -20.96 13.44
CA VAL A 251 5.12 -22.12 14.34
C VAL A 251 3.86 -22.98 14.37
N LEU A 252 2.68 -22.36 14.33
CA LEU A 252 1.40 -23.06 14.22
C LEU A 252 1.34 -23.89 12.93
N ASN A 253 1.62 -23.28 11.78
CA ASN A 253 1.65 -23.99 10.50
C ASN A 253 2.69 -25.13 10.48
N ALA A 254 3.86 -24.92 11.08
CA ALA A 254 4.90 -25.95 11.12
C ALA A 254 4.56 -27.17 12.01
N LYS A 255 3.63 -27.01 12.97
CA LYS A 255 3.20 -28.06 13.91
C LYS A 255 1.88 -28.71 13.54
N GLU A 256 1.20 -28.20 12.53
CA GLU A 256 -0.02 -28.78 11.99
C GLU A 256 0.30 -30.09 11.26
N GLY A 257 -0.55 -31.09 11.48
CA GLY A 257 -0.53 -32.34 10.72
C GLY A 257 -1.48 -32.25 9.52
N PRO A 258 -1.38 -33.17 8.54
CA PRO A 258 -2.25 -33.19 7.37
C PRO A 258 -3.75 -33.28 7.70
N GLU A 259 -4.10 -33.84 8.86
CA GLU A 259 -5.48 -33.94 9.32
C GLU A 259 -6.04 -32.59 9.79
N ASP A 260 -5.20 -31.65 10.24
CA ASP A 260 -5.65 -30.34 10.74
C ASP A 260 -6.18 -29.44 9.61
N ASP A 261 -5.69 -29.61 8.38
CA ASP A 261 -6.13 -28.87 7.21
C ASP A 261 -7.61 -29.09 6.87
N LEU A 262 -8.18 -30.21 7.30
CA LEU A 262 -9.61 -30.49 7.14
C LEU A 262 -10.48 -29.67 8.12
N PHE A 263 -9.91 -29.19 9.23
CA PHE A 263 -10.65 -28.53 10.31
C PHE A 263 -10.43 -27.02 10.37
N ILE A 264 -9.30 -26.54 9.84
CA ILE A 264 -8.85 -25.14 9.92
C ILE A 264 -8.93 -24.51 8.53
N SER A 265 -9.93 -23.66 8.32
CA SER A 265 -9.93 -22.73 7.20
C SER A 265 -9.02 -21.55 7.52
N ARG A 266 -8.31 -21.03 6.51
CA ARG A 266 -7.34 -19.94 6.68
C ARG A 266 -7.73 -18.72 5.86
N GLY A 267 -7.38 -17.55 6.37
CA GLY A 267 -7.46 -16.28 5.65
C GLY A 267 -6.36 -15.32 6.11
N LYS A 268 -6.11 -14.30 5.30
CA LYS A 268 -5.13 -13.25 5.59
C LYS A 268 -5.77 -11.89 5.38
N LEU A 269 -5.56 -10.97 6.32
CA LEU A 269 -6.01 -9.60 6.26
C LEU A 269 -4.79 -8.66 6.20
N SER A 270 -4.63 -7.99 5.07
CA SER A 270 -3.62 -6.97 4.78
C SER A 270 -4.29 -5.71 4.22
N ILE A 271 -3.53 -4.63 4.03
CA ILE A 271 -4.05 -3.35 3.50
C ILE A 271 -4.74 -3.58 2.15
N ASP A 272 -4.18 -4.46 1.31
CA ASP A 272 -4.69 -4.77 -0.03
C ASP A 272 -5.67 -5.95 -0.08
N SER A 273 -6.16 -6.40 1.08
CA SER A 273 -7.05 -7.56 1.14
C SER A 273 -8.31 -7.37 0.33
N SER A 274 -8.74 -8.46 -0.30
CA SER A 274 -9.96 -8.49 -1.08
C SER A 274 -11.21 -8.52 -0.21
N PHE A 275 -12.37 -8.18 -0.79
CA PHE A 275 -13.66 -8.37 -0.14
C PHE A 275 -13.84 -9.81 0.39
N GLY A 276 -13.35 -10.81 -0.34
CA GLY A 276 -13.42 -12.23 0.04
C GLY A 276 -12.81 -12.49 1.42
N ASP A 277 -11.64 -11.94 1.71
CA ASP A 277 -10.93 -12.16 2.98
C ASP A 277 -11.72 -11.58 4.17
N ILE A 278 -12.39 -10.44 3.96
CA ILE A 278 -13.20 -9.78 4.98
C ILE A 278 -14.53 -10.52 5.19
N THR A 279 -15.10 -11.10 4.14
CA THR A 279 -16.34 -11.89 4.28
C THR A 279 -16.17 -13.10 5.20
N LEU A 280 -14.97 -13.71 5.26
CA LEU A 280 -14.67 -14.81 6.18
C LEU A 280 -14.84 -14.41 7.65
N LEU A 281 -14.53 -13.17 8.01
CA LEU A 281 -14.71 -12.65 9.38
C LEU A 281 -16.19 -12.41 9.73
N LYS A 282 -17.01 -12.08 8.73
CA LYS A 282 -18.43 -11.76 8.92
C LYS A 282 -19.32 -12.98 8.86
N TYR A 283 -19.07 -13.86 7.90
CA TYR A 283 -19.92 -14.98 7.57
C TYR A 283 -19.14 -16.25 7.77
N ARG A 284 -19.64 -17.07 8.68
CA ARG A 284 -19.13 -18.42 8.84
C ARG A 284 -19.67 -19.29 7.69
N ARG A 285 -18.78 -19.90 6.91
CA ARG A 285 -19.16 -20.99 6.00
C ARG A 285 -19.64 -22.17 6.84
N GLU A 286 -20.78 -22.78 6.49
CA GLU A 286 -21.40 -23.85 7.29
C GLU A 286 -20.46 -25.04 7.56
N SER A 287 -19.52 -25.31 6.65
CA SER A 287 -18.51 -26.36 6.78
C SER A 287 -17.31 -25.99 7.66
N THR A 288 -17.03 -24.70 7.88
CA THR A 288 -15.86 -24.24 8.63
C THR A 288 -16.14 -24.27 10.14
N LYS A 289 -15.40 -25.11 10.86
CA LYS A 289 -15.47 -25.18 12.34
C LYS A 289 -14.43 -24.25 12.97
N THR A 290 -13.20 -24.23 12.48
CA THR A 290 -12.16 -23.30 12.93
C THR A 290 -11.71 -22.40 11.78
N LEU A 291 -11.69 -21.09 12.01
CA LEU A 291 -11.15 -20.10 11.09
C LEU A 291 -9.91 -19.46 11.71
N LEU A 292 -8.76 -19.57 11.04
CA LEU A 292 -7.51 -18.90 11.40
C LEU A 292 -7.27 -17.71 10.47
N MET A 293 -7.21 -16.51 11.04
CA MET A 293 -6.97 -15.26 10.32
C MET A 293 -5.64 -14.66 10.76
N LEU A 294 -4.71 -14.53 9.82
CA LEU A 294 -3.51 -13.71 10.01
C LEU A 294 -3.85 -12.25 9.69
N ILE A 295 -3.68 -11.34 10.63
CA ILE A 295 -3.99 -9.92 10.45
C ILE A 295 -2.70 -9.11 10.53
N SER A 296 -2.39 -8.37 9.46
CA SER A 296 -1.28 -7.44 9.45
C SER A 296 -1.54 -6.29 10.44
N PRO A 297 -0.55 -5.91 11.28
CA PRO A 297 -0.65 -4.76 12.18
C PRO A 297 -0.96 -3.43 11.48
N ASP A 298 -0.65 -3.30 10.19
CA ASP A 298 -0.88 -2.08 9.42
C ASP A 298 -2.35 -1.93 8.96
N VAL A 299 -3.19 -2.95 9.14
CA VAL A 299 -4.61 -2.86 8.81
C VAL A 299 -5.36 -2.09 9.88
N ALA A 300 -5.80 -0.88 9.56
CA ALA A 300 -6.60 -0.04 10.42
C ALA A 300 -8.10 -0.36 10.31
N ILE A 301 -8.49 -1.50 10.88
CA ILE A 301 -9.89 -1.95 10.94
C ILE A 301 -10.39 -1.90 12.39
N LEU A 302 -11.59 -1.35 12.61
CA LEU A 302 -12.22 -1.45 13.93
C LEU A 302 -12.71 -2.87 14.19
N PRO A 303 -12.53 -3.41 15.42
CA PRO A 303 -12.95 -4.76 15.79
C PRO A 303 -14.34 -5.14 15.31
N ILE A 304 -14.43 -6.30 14.65
CA ILE A 304 -15.71 -6.89 14.23
C ILE A 304 -16.18 -7.84 15.33
N THR A 305 -17.36 -7.59 15.88
CA THR A 305 -17.99 -8.50 16.83
C THR A 305 -18.59 -9.68 16.08
N SER A 306 -18.13 -10.91 16.33
CA SER A 306 -18.72 -12.11 15.72
C SER A 306 -19.68 -12.80 16.67
N LYS A 307 -20.87 -13.16 16.16
CA LYS A 307 -21.86 -13.97 16.89
C LYS A 307 -21.88 -15.44 16.45
N TYR A 308 -21.03 -15.80 15.49
CA TYR A 308 -21.07 -17.10 14.81
C TYR A 308 -20.06 -18.11 15.35
N PHE A 309 -19.22 -17.68 16.30
CA PHE A 309 -18.17 -18.48 16.92
C PHE A 309 -18.41 -18.60 18.43
N ASP A 310 -18.25 -19.81 18.95
CA ASP A 310 -18.38 -20.12 20.37
C ASP A 310 -17.14 -19.62 21.15
N GLU A 311 -15.96 -19.73 20.52
CA GLU A 311 -14.67 -19.31 21.08
C GLU A 311 -13.93 -18.37 20.13
N ILE A 312 -13.35 -17.31 20.68
CA ILE A 312 -12.47 -16.39 19.95
C ILE A 312 -11.11 -16.38 20.65
N HIS A 313 -10.06 -16.70 19.89
CA HIS A 313 -8.68 -16.64 20.33
C HIS A 313 -7.98 -15.45 19.67
N ILE A 314 -7.35 -14.59 20.46
CA ILE A 314 -6.62 -13.42 19.98
C ILE A 314 -5.16 -13.62 20.34
N VAL A 315 -4.29 -13.76 19.35
CA VAL A 315 -2.85 -13.86 19.51
C VAL A 315 -2.25 -12.51 19.16
N VAL A 316 -1.72 -11.80 20.16
CA VAL A 316 -1.16 -10.46 19.96
C VAL A 316 0.24 -10.52 19.37
N GLY A 317 0.56 -9.57 18.48
CA GLY A 317 1.87 -9.41 17.84
C GLY A 317 2.79 -8.49 18.64
N TYR A 318 4.09 -8.54 18.37
CA TYR A 318 5.10 -7.72 19.09
C TYR A 318 5.92 -6.85 18.14
N SER A 319 6.06 -7.32 16.92
CA SER A 319 6.81 -6.69 15.84
C SER A 319 6.10 -6.88 14.51
N LYS A 320 6.53 -6.10 13.52
CA LYS A 320 6.17 -6.24 12.12
C LYS A 320 7.41 -6.08 11.26
N THR A 321 7.48 -6.79 10.15
CA THR A 321 8.51 -6.57 9.13
C THR A 321 7.92 -5.67 8.06
N THR A 322 8.47 -4.48 7.90
CA THR A 322 7.98 -3.50 6.91
C THR A 322 9.14 -2.67 6.36
N GLN A 323 8.96 -2.14 5.15
CA GLN A 323 9.91 -1.22 4.54
C GLN A 323 9.62 0.20 5.02
N ALA A 324 10.49 0.75 5.87
CA ALA A 324 10.33 2.08 6.42
C ALA A 324 11.58 2.95 6.19
N TRP A 325 11.40 4.26 6.26
CA TRP A 325 12.50 5.21 6.21
C TRP A 325 13.43 5.02 7.41
N ASP A 326 14.70 4.70 7.15
CA ASP A 326 15.76 4.66 8.15
C ASP A 326 16.50 6.00 8.19
N LEU A 327 16.51 6.63 9.37
CA LEU A 327 17.14 7.94 9.56
C LEU A 327 18.67 7.90 9.52
N GLY A 328 19.28 6.77 9.89
CA GLY A 328 20.73 6.65 9.90
C GLY A 328 21.29 6.45 8.50
N MET A 329 20.60 5.66 7.68
CA MET A 329 21.01 5.36 6.30
C MET A 329 20.43 6.34 5.27
N HIS A 330 19.44 7.14 5.67
CA HIS A 330 18.65 7.94 4.75
C HIS A 330 18.08 7.09 3.59
N GLN A 331 17.59 5.87 3.87
CA GLN A 331 17.03 4.98 2.85
C GLN A 331 15.76 4.29 3.32
N MET A 332 14.97 3.81 2.37
CA MET A 332 13.89 2.86 2.65
C MET A 332 14.49 1.47 2.89
N VAL A 333 14.35 0.95 4.11
CA VAL A 333 14.92 -0.34 4.52
C VAL A 333 13.82 -1.23 5.10
N CYS A 334 13.76 -2.46 4.62
CA CYS A 334 12.92 -3.53 5.16
C CYS A 334 13.61 -4.10 6.40
N ARG A 335 12.98 -3.97 7.57
CA ARG A 335 13.48 -4.59 8.81
C ARG A 335 12.33 -4.90 9.76
N GLU A 336 12.65 -5.68 10.78
CA GLU A 336 11.74 -5.91 11.90
C GLU A 336 11.65 -4.67 12.79
N HIS A 337 10.43 -4.20 13.00
CA HIS A 337 10.09 -3.06 13.83
C HIS A 337 9.19 -3.49 14.99
N PRO A 338 9.47 -3.05 16.23
CA PRO A 338 8.53 -3.27 17.32
C PRO A 338 7.24 -2.47 17.09
N LEU A 339 6.11 -3.05 17.50
CA LEU A 339 4.81 -2.38 17.37
C LEU A 339 4.67 -1.19 18.31
N SER A 340 3.92 -0.19 17.88
CA SER A 340 3.63 1.03 18.62
C SER A 340 2.64 0.81 19.77
N MET A 341 2.58 1.73 20.73
CA MET A 341 1.58 1.68 21.81
C MET A 341 0.15 1.66 21.24
N GLU A 342 -0.12 2.44 20.19
CA GLU A 342 -1.44 2.52 19.55
C GLU A 342 -1.79 1.23 18.77
N GLU A 343 -0.83 0.63 18.07
CA GLU A 343 -1.00 -0.67 17.40
C GLU A 343 -1.34 -1.77 18.40
N ARG A 344 -0.58 -1.85 19.50
CA ARG A 344 -0.81 -2.83 20.56
C ARG A 344 -2.15 -2.62 21.23
N ARG A 345 -2.53 -1.37 21.52
CA ARG A 345 -3.86 -1.04 22.07
C ARG A 345 -4.98 -1.47 21.12
N ARG A 346 -4.86 -1.22 19.82
CA ARG A 346 -5.86 -1.66 18.82
C ARG A 346 -6.03 -3.18 18.80
N GLN A 347 -4.94 -3.94 18.92
CA GLN A 347 -5.04 -5.40 19.00
C GLN A 347 -5.82 -5.88 20.23
N LEU A 348 -5.65 -5.23 21.39
CA LEU A 348 -6.40 -5.59 22.59
C LEU A 348 -7.91 -5.37 22.43
N TRP A 349 -8.32 -4.34 21.70
CA TRP A 349 -9.74 -4.04 21.48
C TRP A 349 -10.49 -5.12 20.68
N TRP A 350 -9.80 -6.06 20.04
CA TRP A 350 -10.44 -7.24 19.46
C TRP A 350 -11.06 -8.17 20.50
N ALA A 351 -10.69 -8.05 21.78
CA ALA A 351 -11.31 -8.79 22.88
C ALA A 351 -12.76 -8.37 23.15
N TYR A 352 -13.16 -7.19 22.67
CA TYR A 352 -14.53 -6.72 22.76
C TYR A 352 -15.45 -7.48 21.80
N GLN A 353 -16.04 -8.58 22.28
CA GLN A 353 -16.90 -9.49 21.49
C GLN A 353 -18.34 -9.62 22.04
N GLY A 354 -18.65 -9.00 23.18
CA GLY A 354 -19.93 -9.15 23.88
C GLY A 354 -19.89 -10.21 24.99
N ASN A 355 -21.04 -10.53 25.58
CA ASN A 355 -21.12 -11.39 26.77
C ASN A 355 -21.33 -12.88 26.46
N GLU A 356 -21.71 -13.23 25.24
CA GLU A 356 -22.14 -14.60 24.87
C GLU A 356 -20.98 -15.48 24.35
N THR A 357 -19.83 -14.87 24.03
CA THR A 357 -18.70 -15.55 23.40
C THR A 357 -17.54 -15.70 24.38
N SER A 358 -16.91 -16.88 24.41
CA SER A 358 -15.71 -17.09 25.21
C SER A 358 -14.49 -16.51 24.50
N VAL A 359 -13.85 -15.50 25.10
CA VAL A 359 -12.69 -14.83 24.52
C VAL A 359 -11.42 -15.20 25.28
N PHE A 360 -10.41 -15.64 24.53
CA PHE A 360 -9.08 -15.99 25.04
C PHE A 360 -8.02 -15.11 24.38
N MET A 361 -7.20 -14.45 25.18
CA MET A 361 -6.09 -13.63 24.67
C MET A 361 -4.75 -14.25 25.03
N HIS A 362 -3.93 -14.53 24.03
CA HIS A 362 -2.61 -15.12 24.18
C HIS A 362 -1.56 -14.02 24.19
N ILE A 363 -0.94 -13.82 25.36
CA ILE A 363 0.14 -12.86 25.58
C ILE A 363 1.38 -13.64 26.06
N LYS A 364 2.58 -13.24 25.62
CA LYS A 364 3.85 -13.87 26.01
C LYS A 364 4.21 -13.52 27.47
N ASP A 365 4.94 -14.43 28.11
CA ASP A 365 5.75 -14.16 29.31
C ASP A 365 5.08 -13.50 30.52
N GLY A 366 3.95 -14.02 31.01
CA GLY A 366 3.38 -13.51 32.26
C GLY A 366 2.78 -12.10 32.15
N MET A 367 2.88 -11.48 30.98
CA MET A 367 2.65 -10.05 30.79
C MET A 367 1.16 -9.72 30.94
N SER A 368 0.88 -8.64 31.68
CA SER A 368 -0.47 -8.08 31.73
C SER A 368 -0.79 -7.33 30.44
N PRO A 369 -2.08 -7.20 30.05
CA PRO A 369 -2.46 -6.39 28.90
C PRO A 369 -1.95 -4.94 28.96
N HIS A 370 -1.86 -4.37 30.17
CA HIS A 370 -1.32 -3.03 30.37
C HIS A 370 0.19 -2.96 30.07
N ALA A 371 0.98 -3.88 30.64
CA ALA A 371 2.41 -3.96 30.38
C ALA A 371 2.72 -4.24 28.90
N TYR A 372 1.85 -4.98 28.21
CA TYR A 372 1.95 -5.19 26.77
C TYR A 372 1.85 -3.89 25.98
N ILE A 373 0.90 -3.01 26.31
CA ILE A 373 0.78 -1.68 25.66
C ILE A 373 2.00 -0.82 25.98
N GLU A 374 2.42 -0.75 27.24
CA GLU A 374 3.52 0.13 27.69
C GLU A 374 4.88 -0.20 27.06
N GLN A 375 5.07 -1.44 26.61
CA GLN A 375 6.26 -1.85 25.86
C GLN A 375 6.24 -1.44 24.38
N GLY A 376 5.16 -0.80 23.90
CA GLY A 376 5.10 -0.25 22.56
C GLY A 376 5.95 1.01 22.41
N TYR A 377 6.43 1.26 21.20
CA TYR A 377 7.25 2.45 20.90
C TYR A 377 6.40 3.58 20.30
N ALA A 378 6.93 4.80 20.31
CA ALA A 378 6.41 5.84 19.44
C ALA A 378 6.87 5.53 18.01
N THR A 379 5.93 5.43 17.08
CA THR A 379 6.22 5.21 15.66
C THR A 379 5.78 6.41 14.84
N PRO A 380 6.53 6.80 13.81
CA PRO A 380 6.05 7.78 12.85
C PRO A 380 4.76 7.28 12.19
N ARG A 381 3.96 8.22 11.67
CA ARG A 381 2.74 7.88 10.92
C ARG A 381 3.08 7.09 9.67
N PHE A 382 2.12 6.33 9.14
CA PHE A 382 2.34 5.48 7.97
C PHE A 382 2.81 6.28 6.76
N VAL A 383 2.19 7.44 6.49
CA VAL A 383 2.62 8.36 5.43
C VAL A 383 4.07 8.82 5.59
N GLU A 384 4.51 9.13 6.80
CA GLU A 384 5.88 9.59 7.09
C GLU A 384 6.90 8.46 6.93
N ALA A 385 6.59 7.26 7.43
CA ALA A 385 7.54 6.15 7.42
C ALA A 385 7.60 5.43 6.06
N HIS A 386 6.50 5.35 5.30
CA HIS A 386 6.40 4.44 4.14
C HIS A 386 6.11 5.18 2.81
N GLN A 387 5.45 6.33 2.84
CA GLN A 387 4.86 6.95 1.63
C GLN A 387 5.28 8.40 1.40
N LEU A 388 6.32 8.85 2.11
CA LEU A 388 6.67 10.26 2.23
C LEU A 388 7.00 10.91 0.89
N GLY A 389 7.77 10.22 0.04
CA GLY A 389 8.14 10.73 -1.29
C GLY A 389 6.94 10.94 -2.21
N GLY A 390 6.04 9.95 -2.30
CA GLY A 390 4.83 10.07 -3.10
C GLY A 390 3.89 11.16 -2.57
N PHE A 391 3.80 11.29 -1.25
CA PHE A 391 3.00 12.32 -0.60
C PHE A 391 3.54 13.73 -0.85
N ILE A 392 4.84 13.98 -0.60
CA ILE A 392 5.49 15.28 -0.86
C ILE A 392 5.36 15.66 -2.33
N ALA A 393 5.61 14.72 -3.24
CA ALA A 393 5.47 14.95 -4.68
C ALA A 393 4.04 15.35 -5.04
N THR A 394 3.03 14.68 -4.48
CA THR A 394 1.61 15.00 -4.72
C THR A 394 1.24 16.40 -4.24
N VAL A 395 1.55 16.72 -2.98
CA VAL A 395 1.21 18.03 -2.38
C VAL A 395 1.94 19.17 -3.10
N THR A 396 3.16 18.92 -3.56
CA THR A 396 3.97 19.94 -4.26
C THR A 396 3.53 20.15 -5.70
N SER A 397 3.20 19.07 -6.41
CA SER A 397 2.86 19.13 -7.84
C SER A 397 1.47 19.68 -8.12
N LEU A 398 0.52 19.55 -7.19
CA LEU A 398 -0.86 19.95 -7.44
C LEU A 398 -1.10 21.44 -7.14
N PRO A 399 -1.67 22.20 -8.10
CA PRO A 399 -1.78 23.65 -8.01
C PRO A 399 -2.78 24.15 -6.96
N TRP A 400 -3.74 23.32 -6.53
CA TRP A 400 -4.75 23.67 -5.52
C TRP A 400 -4.32 23.47 -4.07
N PHE A 401 -3.04 23.16 -3.83
CA PHE A 401 -2.39 23.41 -2.54
C PHE A 401 -1.57 24.71 -2.58
N PRO A 402 -2.11 25.89 -2.97
CA PRO A 402 -1.29 27.07 -3.19
C PRO A 402 -0.86 27.76 -1.89
N ARG A 403 -1.57 27.51 -0.77
CA ARG A 403 -1.30 28.11 0.54
C ARG A 403 -0.64 27.05 1.40
N ASN A 404 0.64 27.24 1.73
CA ASN A 404 1.32 26.52 2.81
C ASN A 404 1.54 25.01 2.60
N ARG A 405 2.00 24.61 1.40
CA ARG A 405 2.43 23.23 1.08
C ARG A 405 3.36 22.63 2.13
N GLU A 406 4.31 23.44 2.59
CA GLU A 406 5.26 23.03 3.61
C GLU A 406 4.56 22.71 4.94
N ASP A 407 3.59 23.53 5.36
CA ASP A 407 2.85 23.30 6.60
C ASP A 407 1.86 22.13 6.48
N ILE A 408 1.29 21.90 5.29
CA ILE A 408 0.52 20.68 4.98
C ILE A 408 1.43 19.46 5.15
N ILE A 409 2.62 19.47 4.55
CA ILE A 409 3.58 18.37 4.68
C ILE A 409 3.93 18.13 6.15
N ARG A 410 4.26 19.20 6.90
CA ARG A 410 4.60 19.15 8.33
C ARG A 410 3.44 18.69 9.22
N THR A 411 2.20 18.89 8.79
CA THR A 411 1.02 18.41 9.53
C THR A 411 0.98 16.89 9.57
N PHE A 412 1.44 16.22 8.51
CA PHE A 412 1.40 14.77 8.37
C PHE A 412 2.75 14.08 8.61
N ALA A 413 3.86 14.77 8.34
CA ALA A 413 5.23 14.31 8.56
C ALA A 413 5.95 15.21 9.58
N THR A 414 6.17 14.66 10.76
CA THR A 414 6.78 15.34 11.91
C THR A 414 8.31 15.39 11.84
N ASN A 415 8.94 14.43 11.15
CA ASN A 415 10.39 14.41 10.99
C ASN A 415 10.86 15.34 9.85
N LEU A 416 11.26 16.55 10.23
CA LEU A 416 11.72 17.58 9.30
C LEU A 416 12.98 17.19 8.51
N SER A 417 13.87 16.40 9.10
CA SER A 417 15.08 15.93 8.42
C SER A 417 14.74 14.95 7.31
N ALA A 418 13.82 14.01 7.56
CA ALA A 418 13.32 13.09 6.53
C ALA A 418 12.61 13.85 5.40
N VAL A 419 11.76 14.82 5.74
CA VAL A 419 11.07 15.68 4.76
C VAL A 419 12.09 16.40 3.88
N GLN A 420 13.09 17.07 4.48
CA GLN A 420 14.11 17.80 3.72
C GLN A 420 14.88 16.89 2.77
N VAL A 421 15.39 15.76 3.26
CA VAL A 421 16.16 14.81 2.42
C VAL A 421 15.32 14.30 1.26
N ILE A 422 14.07 13.88 1.52
CA ILE A 422 13.17 13.39 0.45
C ILE A 422 12.84 14.51 -0.54
N THR A 423 12.58 15.74 -0.07
CA THR A 423 12.37 16.89 -0.96
C THR A 423 13.58 17.13 -1.87
N ASP A 424 14.80 17.11 -1.33
CA ASP A 424 16.02 17.30 -2.12
C ASP A 424 16.19 16.20 -3.17
N ARG A 425 15.85 14.95 -2.82
CA ARG A 425 15.83 13.82 -3.76
C ARG A 425 14.86 14.04 -4.90
N LEU A 426 13.61 14.40 -4.58
CA LEU A 426 12.57 14.65 -5.57
C LEU A 426 12.95 15.82 -6.52
N VAL A 427 13.64 16.85 -6.00
CA VAL A 427 14.17 17.95 -6.83
C VAL A 427 15.28 17.44 -7.76
N ALA A 428 16.24 16.70 -7.24
CA ALA A 428 17.35 16.15 -8.03
C ALA A 428 16.87 15.17 -9.12
N GLN A 429 15.86 14.35 -8.81
CA GLN A 429 15.23 13.40 -9.75
C GLN A 429 14.27 14.09 -10.74
N ARG A 430 14.10 15.42 -10.63
CA ARG A 430 13.21 16.23 -11.46
C ARG A 430 11.77 15.71 -11.38
N VAL A 431 11.29 15.43 -10.17
CA VAL A 431 9.88 15.17 -9.89
C VAL A 431 9.17 16.46 -9.53
N ILE A 432 9.82 17.29 -8.70
CA ILE A 432 9.29 18.57 -8.22
C ILE A 432 10.30 19.71 -8.44
N GLU A 433 9.79 20.94 -8.47
CA GLU A 433 10.55 22.19 -8.38
C GLU A 433 9.98 23.06 -7.26
N SER A 434 10.64 24.20 -6.98
CA SER A 434 10.26 25.12 -5.91
C SER A 434 8.78 25.52 -5.85
N LYS A 435 8.04 25.45 -6.97
CA LYS A 435 6.63 25.87 -7.04
C LYS A 435 5.70 24.88 -7.75
N GLY A 436 6.12 23.64 -8.02
CA GLY A 436 5.26 22.69 -8.73
C GLY A 436 5.92 21.39 -9.15
N SER A 437 5.33 20.74 -10.13
CA SER A 437 5.90 19.58 -10.80
C SER A 437 7.06 19.99 -11.70
N ALA A 438 8.15 19.22 -11.68
CA ALA A 438 9.22 19.28 -12.68
C ALA A 438 8.95 18.37 -13.89
N LEU A 439 7.98 17.46 -13.76
CA LEU A 439 7.53 16.57 -14.83
C LEU A 439 6.72 17.35 -15.87
N THR A 440 6.69 16.85 -17.11
CA THR A 440 5.76 17.38 -18.12
C THR A 440 4.31 17.21 -17.64
N GLU A 441 3.36 17.97 -18.21
CA GLU A 441 1.95 17.87 -17.79
C GLU A 441 1.42 16.43 -17.92
N ASN A 442 1.77 15.73 -19.00
CA ASN A 442 1.36 14.35 -19.23
C ASN A 442 2.01 13.38 -18.21
N GLU A 443 3.32 13.49 -18.01
CA GLU A 443 4.03 12.67 -17.01
C GLU A 443 3.52 12.93 -15.59
N ALA A 444 3.20 14.18 -15.24
CA ALA A 444 2.70 14.56 -13.93
C ALA A 444 1.32 13.93 -13.65
N GLU A 445 0.40 13.93 -14.62
CA GLU A 445 -0.91 13.29 -14.45
C GLU A 445 -0.78 11.79 -14.27
N VAL A 446 0.00 11.14 -15.13
CA VAL A 446 0.28 9.69 -15.04
C VAL A 446 0.93 9.36 -13.69
N PHE A 447 1.94 10.13 -13.28
CA PHE A 447 2.65 9.93 -12.01
C PHE A 447 1.71 9.98 -10.81
N ILE A 448 0.86 11.00 -10.72
CA ILE A 448 -0.09 11.14 -9.59
C ILE A 448 -1.13 10.01 -9.59
N ASP A 449 -1.58 9.58 -10.77
CA ASP A 449 -2.54 8.48 -10.90
C ASP A 449 -1.94 7.12 -10.54
N LEU A 450 -0.65 6.92 -10.80
CA LEU A 450 0.06 5.68 -10.50
C LEU A 450 0.34 5.48 -9.01
N LEU A 451 0.56 6.55 -8.24
CA LEU A 451 0.98 6.46 -6.84
C LEU A 451 0.12 5.51 -5.99
N PRO A 452 -1.23 5.57 -6.00
CA PRO A 452 -2.06 4.66 -5.21
C PRO A 452 -1.95 3.18 -5.66
N PHE A 453 -1.68 2.91 -6.93
CA PHE A 453 -1.50 1.54 -7.45
C PHE A 453 -0.13 0.95 -7.11
N LEU A 454 0.84 1.81 -6.80
CA LEU A 454 2.23 1.44 -6.51
C LEU A 454 2.58 1.69 -5.04
N ASN A 455 1.59 1.64 -4.14
CA ASN A 455 1.76 1.82 -2.69
C ASN A 455 2.48 3.12 -2.30
N TYR A 456 2.38 4.15 -3.14
CA TYR A 456 3.07 5.43 -3.04
C TYR A 456 4.60 5.37 -3.14
N ASP A 457 5.13 4.29 -3.71
CA ASP A 457 6.52 4.26 -4.14
C ASP A 457 6.69 5.22 -5.33
N TYR A 458 7.23 6.40 -5.01
CA TYR A 458 7.45 7.45 -5.98
C TYR A 458 8.50 7.06 -7.04
N ARG A 459 9.40 6.13 -6.74
CA ARG A 459 10.45 5.66 -7.67
C ARG A 459 9.80 4.81 -8.75
N LEU A 460 8.96 3.85 -8.37
CA LEU A 460 8.18 3.04 -9.31
C LEU A 460 7.21 3.93 -10.12
N ALA A 461 6.52 4.86 -9.47
CA ALA A 461 5.63 5.79 -10.17
C ALA A 461 6.40 6.67 -11.17
N LEU A 462 7.59 7.17 -10.81
CA LEU A 462 8.44 7.94 -11.71
C LEU A 462 8.94 7.10 -12.90
N LEU A 463 9.36 5.86 -12.64
CA LEU A 463 9.82 4.93 -13.68
C LEU A 463 8.76 4.73 -14.76
N VAL A 464 7.53 4.40 -14.34
CA VAL A 464 6.40 4.12 -15.25
C VAL A 464 5.85 5.40 -15.89
N ALA A 465 5.84 6.52 -15.17
CA ALA A 465 5.34 7.79 -15.70
C ALA A 465 6.27 8.40 -16.76
N THR A 466 7.59 8.17 -16.67
CA THR A 466 8.55 8.75 -17.62
C THR A 466 8.29 8.26 -19.04
N GLU A 467 8.11 9.19 -19.99
CA GLU A 467 7.83 8.87 -21.40
C GLU A 467 8.96 8.06 -22.03
N ALA A 468 8.59 6.95 -22.67
CA ALA A 468 9.50 6.12 -23.44
C ALA A 468 8.82 5.45 -24.64
N SER A 469 9.62 4.72 -25.44
CA SER A 469 9.13 3.86 -26.51
C SER A 469 8.11 2.81 -26.01
N PRO A 470 7.20 2.30 -26.86
CA PRO A 470 6.13 1.39 -26.44
C PRO A 470 6.62 0.11 -25.76
N ASN A 471 7.71 -0.48 -26.25
CA ASN A 471 8.32 -1.68 -25.64
C ASN A 471 8.89 -1.36 -24.26
N VAL A 472 9.58 -0.24 -24.11
CA VAL A 472 10.14 0.19 -22.81
C VAL A 472 9.03 0.50 -21.81
N ASN A 473 7.95 1.18 -22.22
CA ASN A 473 6.78 1.39 -21.35
C ASN A 473 6.16 0.07 -20.89
N CYS A 474 6.07 -0.92 -21.78
CA CYS A 474 5.57 -2.25 -21.44
C CYS A 474 6.46 -2.91 -20.37
N VAL A 475 7.78 -2.93 -20.56
CA VAL A 475 8.73 -3.52 -19.60
C VAL A 475 8.70 -2.79 -18.25
N LYS A 476 8.68 -1.45 -18.24
CA LYS A 476 8.55 -0.65 -17.00
C LYS A 476 7.28 -1.01 -16.24
N THR A 477 6.16 -1.16 -16.94
CA THR A 477 4.86 -1.50 -16.35
C THR A 477 4.88 -2.91 -15.74
N GLN A 478 5.51 -3.87 -16.42
CA GLN A 478 5.68 -5.24 -15.91
C GLN A 478 6.57 -5.27 -14.67
N LEU A 479 7.71 -4.59 -14.73
CA LEU A 479 8.61 -4.46 -13.58
C LEU A 479 7.90 -3.82 -12.39
N ALA A 480 7.12 -2.75 -12.59
CA ALA A 480 6.40 -2.12 -11.49
C ALA A 480 5.31 -3.03 -10.90
N ALA A 481 4.59 -3.79 -11.74
CA ALA A 481 3.63 -4.79 -11.26
C ALA A 481 4.32 -5.93 -10.48
N MET A 482 5.50 -6.35 -10.91
CA MET A 482 6.29 -7.36 -10.22
C MET A 482 6.86 -6.84 -8.90
N LEU A 483 7.51 -5.67 -8.89
CA LEU A 483 8.20 -5.09 -7.73
C LEU A 483 7.26 -4.55 -6.65
N THR A 484 5.98 -4.30 -6.97
CA THR A 484 4.96 -4.08 -5.92
C THR A 484 4.66 -5.36 -5.13
N THR A 485 5.12 -6.51 -5.63
CA THR A 485 5.14 -7.80 -4.96
C THR A 485 6.61 -8.16 -4.65
N LYS A 486 6.89 -8.91 -3.60
CA LYS A 486 8.28 -9.37 -3.37
C LYS A 486 8.63 -10.40 -4.43
N LEU A 487 9.73 -10.23 -5.17
CA LEU A 487 10.07 -11.14 -6.27
C LEU A 487 10.27 -12.58 -5.77
N GLU A 488 10.87 -12.73 -4.59
CA GLU A 488 11.08 -14.03 -3.94
C GLU A 488 9.78 -14.73 -3.54
N ASP A 489 8.67 -13.99 -3.40
CA ASP A 489 7.36 -14.61 -3.19
C ASP A 489 6.75 -15.13 -4.51
N ILE A 490 7.26 -14.68 -5.67
CA ILE A 490 6.75 -15.06 -6.99
C ILE A 490 7.45 -16.30 -7.52
N VAL A 491 8.79 -16.29 -7.57
CA VAL A 491 9.60 -17.33 -8.22
C VAL A 491 10.65 -17.87 -7.27
N MET A 492 10.68 -19.18 -7.10
CA MET A 492 11.61 -19.89 -6.24
C MET A 492 12.40 -20.93 -7.04
N LEU A 493 13.63 -21.21 -6.58
CA LEU A 493 14.38 -22.36 -7.04
C LEU A 493 13.96 -23.58 -6.22
N ASP A 494 13.59 -24.67 -6.88
CA ASP A 494 13.36 -25.94 -6.21
C ASP A 494 14.69 -26.65 -5.91
N ARG A 495 15.72 -26.37 -6.71
CA ARG A 495 17.08 -26.89 -6.59
C ARG A 495 18.08 -25.88 -7.16
N VAL A 496 19.23 -25.73 -6.50
CA VAL A 496 20.34 -24.95 -7.03
C VAL A 496 20.86 -25.62 -8.32
N PRO A 497 20.79 -24.97 -9.49
CA PRO A 497 21.25 -25.54 -10.74
C PRO A 497 22.78 -25.68 -10.73
N ARG A 498 23.30 -26.78 -11.28
CA ARG A 498 24.75 -26.99 -11.39
C ARG A 498 25.43 -26.02 -12.36
N LEU A 499 24.68 -25.52 -13.34
CA LEU A 499 25.15 -24.58 -14.35
C LEU A 499 24.09 -23.46 -14.49
N PRO A 500 24.30 -22.29 -13.86
CA PRO A 500 23.35 -21.17 -13.92
C PRO A 500 22.97 -20.77 -15.36
N ASP A 501 23.90 -20.89 -16.31
CA ASP A 501 23.70 -20.63 -17.75
C ASP A 501 22.49 -21.34 -18.37
N CYS A 502 22.08 -22.51 -17.85
CA CYS A 502 20.89 -23.18 -18.38
C CYS A 502 19.61 -22.40 -18.07
N VAL A 503 19.54 -21.74 -16.91
CA VAL A 503 18.38 -20.95 -16.50
C VAL A 503 18.29 -19.67 -17.33
N PHE A 504 19.42 -18.97 -17.53
CA PHE A 504 19.47 -17.76 -18.35
C PHE A 504 19.05 -18.00 -19.81
N LYS A 505 19.43 -19.13 -20.40
CA LYS A 505 19.06 -19.50 -21.78
C LYS A 505 17.57 -19.76 -21.96
N GLU A 506 16.86 -20.08 -20.87
CA GLU A 506 15.42 -20.29 -20.91
C GLU A 506 14.61 -19.01 -20.71
N CYS A 507 15.24 -17.89 -20.36
CA CYS A 507 14.54 -16.60 -20.31
C CYS A 507 13.93 -16.24 -21.69
N ARG A 508 12.75 -15.63 -21.68
CA ARG A 508 11.98 -15.22 -22.88
C ARG A 508 11.51 -13.76 -22.77
N GLY A 509 10.96 -13.24 -23.86
CA GLY A 509 10.45 -11.86 -23.96
C GLY A 509 11.56 -10.83 -24.19
N PHE A 510 11.39 -9.65 -23.59
CA PHE A 510 12.29 -8.50 -23.80
C PHE A 510 13.61 -8.52 -23.01
N SER A 511 13.73 -9.36 -21.98
CA SER A 511 14.88 -9.39 -21.05
C SER A 511 16.01 -10.42 -21.27
N PRO A 512 16.04 -11.33 -22.28
CA PRO A 512 17.09 -12.35 -22.38
C PRO A 512 18.55 -11.84 -22.26
N SER A 513 18.96 -10.82 -23.02
CA SER A 513 20.32 -10.23 -22.89
C SER A 513 20.58 -9.48 -21.58
N LEU A 514 19.52 -9.11 -20.87
CA LEU A 514 19.61 -8.43 -19.58
C LEU A 514 19.58 -9.41 -18.40
N ALA A 515 19.10 -10.64 -18.57
CA ALA A 515 18.89 -11.60 -17.49
C ALA A 515 20.15 -11.86 -16.64
N GLY A 516 21.33 -11.89 -17.28
CA GLY A 516 22.60 -12.04 -16.58
C GLY A 516 23.10 -10.78 -15.85
N GLN A 517 22.45 -9.63 -16.05
CA GLN A 517 22.85 -8.34 -15.51
C GLN A 517 22.18 -8.00 -14.18
N GLY A 518 21.20 -8.79 -13.73
CA GLY A 518 20.47 -8.53 -12.49
C GLY A 518 19.28 -9.44 -12.26
N SER A 519 18.86 -9.58 -11.01
CA SER A 519 17.75 -10.45 -10.64
C SER A 519 16.42 -9.93 -11.22
N MET A 520 16.18 -8.62 -11.22
CA MET A 520 14.95 -8.04 -11.81
C MET A 520 14.68 -8.56 -13.23
N TRP A 521 15.73 -8.66 -14.07
CA TRP A 521 15.64 -9.12 -15.45
C TRP A 521 15.46 -10.63 -15.57
N LEU A 522 16.13 -11.37 -14.69
CA LEU A 522 16.01 -12.82 -14.59
C LEU A 522 14.58 -13.23 -14.23
N PHE A 523 14.01 -12.65 -13.17
CA PHE A 523 12.63 -12.95 -12.75
C PHE A 523 11.63 -12.63 -13.88
N LEU A 524 11.78 -11.49 -14.56
CA LEU A 524 10.92 -11.12 -15.67
C LEU A 524 11.01 -12.16 -16.81
N GLY A 525 12.23 -12.58 -17.16
CA GLY A 525 12.47 -13.56 -18.22
C GLY A 525 11.94 -14.96 -17.91
N LEU A 526 11.99 -15.36 -16.63
CA LEU A 526 11.46 -16.64 -16.15
C LEU A 526 9.93 -16.68 -16.17
N LEU A 527 9.28 -15.60 -15.70
CA LEU A 527 7.82 -15.48 -15.77
C LEU A 527 7.35 -15.52 -17.22
N ARG A 528 8.05 -14.82 -18.12
CA ARG A 528 7.75 -14.86 -19.55
C ARG A 528 7.87 -16.23 -20.18
N ASN A 529 8.88 -17.00 -19.78
CA ASN A 529 9.03 -18.38 -20.25
C ASN A 529 7.82 -19.23 -19.86
N ARG A 530 7.38 -19.13 -18.60
CA ARG A 530 6.21 -19.85 -18.11
C ARG A 530 4.94 -19.45 -18.87
N ASP A 531 4.71 -18.16 -19.07
CA ASP A 531 3.55 -17.66 -19.81
C ASP A 531 3.53 -18.17 -21.26
N GLN A 532 4.69 -18.15 -21.92
CA GLN A 532 4.82 -18.68 -23.28
C GLN A 532 4.44 -20.16 -23.35
N HIS A 533 4.90 -20.99 -22.40
CA HIS A 533 4.53 -22.40 -22.33
C HIS A 533 3.02 -22.60 -22.13
N ILE A 534 2.40 -21.80 -21.26
CA ILE A 534 0.96 -21.85 -21.03
C ILE A 534 0.19 -21.45 -22.30
N GLN A 535 0.64 -20.43 -23.03
CA GLN A 535 0.04 -20.00 -24.29
C GLN A 535 0.17 -21.06 -25.39
N GLU A 536 1.33 -21.70 -25.53
CA GLU A 536 1.60 -22.71 -26.56
C GLU A 536 0.81 -24.01 -26.31
N HIS A 537 0.61 -24.38 -25.05
CA HIS A 537 0.01 -25.66 -24.67
C HIS A 537 -1.39 -25.56 -24.03
N ARG A 538 -1.97 -24.35 -23.94
CA ARG A 538 -3.26 -24.02 -23.29
C ARG A 538 -3.34 -24.28 -21.78
N LYS A 539 -2.30 -24.86 -21.20
CA LYS A 539 -2.12 -25.13 -19.77
C LYS A 539 -0.63 -25.31 -19.53
N TYR A 540 -0.20 -25.12 -18.28
CA TYR A 540 1.16 -25.47 -17.91
C TYR A 540 1.37 -26.98 -18.09
N MET A 541 2.40 -27.35 -18.85
CA MET A 541 2.77 -28.74 -19.12
C MET A 541 4.24 -28.94 -18.78
N SER A 542 4.49 -29.46 -17.58
CA SER A 542 5.83 -29.74 -17.06
C SER A 542 6.74 -30.52 -18.03
N LEU A 543 6.17 -31.41 -18.83
CA LEU A 543 6.93 -32.20 -19.82
C LEU A 543 7.67 -31.35 -20.87
N TYR A 544 7.21 -30.12 -21.13
CA TYR A 544 7.77 -29.22 -22.14
C TYR A 544 8.57 -28.07 -21.55
N ASP A 545 8.55 -27.89 -20.23
CA ASP A 545 9.29 -26.84 -19.53
C ASP A 545 10.65 -27.41 -19.07
N ASN A 546 11.73 -26.91 -19.68
CA ASN A 546 13.09 -27.31 -19.32
C ASN A 546 13.49 -26.86 -17.89
N LEU A 547 12.70 -25.97 -17.28
CA LEU A 547 12.87 -25.48 -15.92
C LEU A 547 12.00 -26.22 -14.90
N ASP A 548 11.16 -27.17 -15.32
CA ASP A 548 10.34 -27.97 -14.40
C ASP A 548 11.22 -28.70 -13.37
N GLY A 549 10.88 -28.53 -12.08
CA GLY A 549 11.65 -29.06 -10.96
C GLY A 549 12.97 -28.34 -10.66
N PHE A 550 13.27 -27.25 -11.37
CA PHE A 550 14.33 -26.29 -11.02
C PHE A 550 13.74 -24.96 -10.56
N VAL A 551 12.68 -24.49 -11.22
CA VAL A 551 12.02 -23.22 -10.94
C VAL A 551 10.55 -23.48 -10.66
N SER A 552 10.05 -22.99 -9.53
CA SER A 552 8.64 -22.98 -9.19
C SER A 552 8.12 -21.55 -9.15
N VAL A 553 6.85 -21.38 -9.52
CA VAL A 553 6.15 -20.09 -9.48
C VAL A 553 4.93 -20.26 -8.58
N ASP A 554 4.77 -19.37 -7.61
CA ASP A 554 3.54 -19.31 -6.82
C ASP A 554 2.42 -18.72 -7.69
N GLU A 555 1.49 -19.58 -8.10
CA GLU A 555 0.39 -19.21 -9.01
C GLU A 555 -0.50 -18.12 -8.41
N SER A 556 -0.72 -18.14 -7.10
CA SER A 556 -1.56 -17.14 -6.42
C SER A 556 -0.93 -15.75 -6.44
N VAL A 557 0.39 -15.69 -6.34
CA VAL A 557 1.17 -14.45 -6.42
C VAL A 557 1.28 -13.98 -7.87
N GLY A 558 1.48 -14.90 -8.81
CA GLY A 558 1.49 -14.62 -10.25
C GLY A 558 0.19 -13.98 -10.75
N GLU A 559 -0.97 -14.49 -10.34
CA GLU A 559 -2.28 -13.90 -10.66
C GLU A 559 -2.40 -12.44 -10.15
N ASN A 560 -1.83 -12.15 -8.98
CA ASN A 560 -1.84 -10.79 -8.42
C ASN A 560 -0.96 -9.82 -9.23
N VAL A 561 0.22 -10.28 -9.66
CA VAL A 561 1.12 -9.51 -10.55
C VAL A 561 0.43 -9.19 -11.87
N GLU A 562 -0.25 -10.16 -12.49
CA GLU A 562 -0.99 -9.95 -13.73
C GLU A 562 -2.11 -8.92 -13.55
N LYS A 563 -2.92 -9.06 -12.49
CA LYS A 563 -3.98 -8.12 -12.17
C LYS A 563 -3.44 -6.70 -11.98
N ASN A 564 -2.29 -6.55 -11.33
CA ASN A 564 -1.62 -5.26 -11.18
C ASN A 564 -1.14 -4.72 -12.52
N PHE A 565 -0.50 -5.55 -13.36
CA PHE A 565 -0.09 -5.16 -14.70
C PHE A 565 -1.26 -4.64 -15.55
N VAL A 566 -2.38 -5.37 -15.59
CA VAL A 566 -3.57 -4.98 -16.37
C VAL A 566 -4.12 -3.62 -15.88
N ARG A 567 -4.14 -3.39 -14.57
CA ARG A 567 -4.58 -2.11 -13.99
C ARG A 567 -3.67 -0.95 -14.40
N LEU A 568 -2.35 -1.14 -14.34
CA LEU A 568 -1.37 -0.13 -14.74
C LEU A 568 -1.45 0.12 -16.26
N ALA A 569 -1.58 -0.94 -17.05
CA ALA A 569 -1.70 -0.88 -18.51
C ALA A 569 -2.94 -0.11 -18.97
N ASP A 570 -4.10 -0.36 -18.34
CA ASP A 570 -5.34 0.38 -18.58
C ASP A 570 -5.18 1.87 -18.23
N LEU A 571 -4.55 2.17 -17.09
CA LEU A 571 -4.28 3.55 -16.67
C LEU A 571 -3.41 4.28 -17.69
N LEU A 572 -2.32 3.66 -18.15
CA LEU A 572 -1.45 4.25 -19.18
C LEU A 572 -2.20 4.45 -20.51
N SER A 573 -3.02 3.48 -20.91
CA SER A 573 -3.84 3.58 -22.12
C SER A 573 -4.85 4.73 -22.06
N ARG A 574 -5.45 4.99 -20.89
CA ARG A 574 -6.34 6.15 -20.67
C ARG A 574 -5.63 7.49 -20.80
N HIS A 575 -4.33 7.54 -20.53
CA HIS A 575 -3.46 8.70 -20.76
C HIS A 575 -2.83 8.72 -22.16
N GLY A 576 -3.30 7.85 -23.07
CA GLY A 576 -2.83 7.81 -24.47
C GLY A 576 -1.41 7.27 -24.64
N ARG A 577 -0.86 6.57 -23.64
CA ARG A 577 0.45 5.92 -23.72
C ARG A 577 0.30 4.58 -24.45
N ASP A 578 1.04 4.41 -25.54
CA ASP A 578 1.15 3.12 -26.20
C ASP A 578 2.10 2.21 -25.42
N ILE A 579 1.63 1.00 -25.14
CA ILE A 579 2.35 -0.07 -24.44
C ILE A 579 2.35 -1.35 -25.27
N ASN A 580 2.08 -1.26 -26.58
CA ASN A 580 1.85 -2.39 -27.49
C ASN A 580 0.76 -3.38 -27.01
N HIS A 581 -0.03 -2.99 -26.01
CA HIS A 581 -1.13 -3.77 -25.47
C HIS A 581 -2.29 -3.77 -26.46
N ARG A 582 -2.51 -4.87 -27.18
CA ARG A 582 -3.81 -5.08 -27.83
C ARG A 582 -4.79 -5.46 -26.74
N PRO A 583 -5.80 -4.63 -26.42
CA PRO A 583 -6.87 -5.08 -25.56
C PRO A 583 -7.45 -6.35 -26.16
N SER A 584 -7.29 -7.47 -25.46
CA SER A 584 -8.04 -8.68 -25.72
C SER A 584 -9.50 -8.28 -25.78
N LEU A 585 -10.13 -8.52 -26.94
CA LEU A 585 -11.56 -8.43 -27.22
C LEU A 585 -12.38 -8.16 -25.96
N GLN A 586 -12.89 -6.93 -25.83
CA GLN A 586 -14.21 -6.78 -25.24
C GLN A 586 -15.07 -7.87 -25.87
N MET A 587 -15.57 -8.81 -25.05
CA MET A 587 -16.71 -9.62 -25.46
C MET A 587 -17.72 -8.64 -26.04
N GLY A 588 -17.98 -8.75 -27.34
CA GLY A 588 -18.81 -7.81 -28.06
C GLY A 588 -20.18 -7.73 -27.41
N TYR A 589 -20.40 -6.67 -26.64
CA TYR A 589 -21.75 -6.15 -26.45
C TYR A 589 -22.08 -5.45 -27.76
N GLY A 590 -22.76 -6.18 -28.65
CA GLY A 590 -23.35 -5.60 -29.84
C GLY A 590 -24.24 -4.42 -29.44
N ASP A 591 -24.17 -3.35 -30.24
CA ASP A 591 -25.02 -2.16 -30.25
C ASP A 591 -26.12 -2.15 -29.19
N MET A 592 -25.78 -1.62 -28.01
CA MET A 592 -26.78 -1.19 -27.04
C MET A 592 -26.56 0.31 -26.84
N THR A 593 -27.53 1.06 -27.36
CA THR A 593 -27.77 2.48 -27.09
C THR A 593 -27.71 2.79 -25.58
N PRO A 594 -27.41 4.04 -25.20
CA PRO A 594 -27.03 4.36 -23.82
C PRO A 594 -28.24 4.21 -22.89
N TYR A 595 -28.26 3.13 -22.09
CA TYR A 595 -29.17 2.98 -20.98
C TYR A 595 -28.53 3.49 -19.68
N ALA A 596 -29.37 4.12 -18.87
CA ALA A 596 -29.01 4.84 -17.64
C ALA A 596 -28.24 3.98 -16.63
N PRO A 597 -27.33 4.58 -15.82
CA PRO A 597 -26.35 3.90 -14.96
C PRO A 597 -26.95 3.28 -13.66
N GLY A 598 -28.15 2.71 -13.73
CA GLY A 598 -28.87 2.18 -12.56
C GLY A 598 -29.06 0.66 -12.53
N THR A 599 -28.81 -0.06 -13.62
CA THR A 599 -29.21 -1.48 -13.76
C THR A 599 -28.06 -2.47 -13.93
N LEU A 600 -26.81 -2.01 -14.10
CA LEU A 600 -25.67 -2.91 -14.31
C LEU A 600 -25.33 -3.76 -13.08
N GLN A 601 -25.63 -3.28 -11.87
CA GLN A 601 -25.26 -3.95 -10.63
C GLN A 601 -26.25 -5.06 -10.23
N GLU A 602 -27.55 -4.89 -10.51
CA GLU A 602 -28.58 -5.91 -10.22
C GLU A 602 -28.52 -7.10 -11.20
N ASP A 603 -28.18 -6.86 -12.48
CA ASP A 603 -28.02 -7.92 -13.48
C ASP A 603 -26.71 -8.71 -13.31
N MET A 604 -25.63 -8.06 -12.82
CA MET A 604 -24.38 -8.76 -12.50
C MET A 604 -24.48 -9.61 -11.24
N LEU A 605 -25.18 -9.15 -10.19
CA LEU A 605 -25.41 -9.92 -8.96
C LEU A 605 -26.29 -11.16 -9.21
N SER A 606 -27.31 -11.04 -10.07
CA SER A 606 -28.18 -12.16 -10.45
C SER A 606 -27.45 -13.20 -11.30
N ARG A 607 -26.43 -12.80 -12.08
CA ARG A 607 -25.55 -13.72 -12.82
C ARG A 607 -24.42 -14.32 -11.96
N TRP A 608 -23.99 -13.62 -10.91
CA TRP A 608 -23.02 -14.14 -9.94
C TRP A 608 -23.61 -15.22 -9.02
N MET A 609 -24.90 -15.12 -8.64
CA MET A 609 -25.54 -16.14 -7.79
C MET A 609 -25.73 -17.51 -8.47
N ASN A 610 -25.59 -17.62 -9.80
CA ASN A 610 -25.69 -18.89 -10.52
C ASN A 610 -24.34 -19.61 -10.71
N PHE A 611 -23.25 -19.16 -10.07
CA PHE A 611 -21.93 -19.80 -10.15
C PHE A 611 -21.77 -21.04 -9.25
N GLU A 612 -22.66 -21.24 -8.27
CA GLU A 612 -22.58 -22.36 -7.32
C GLU A 612 -23.07 -23.71 -7.91
N ASP A 613 -23.76 -23.69 -9.05
CA ASP A 613 -24.30 -24.89 -9.71
C ASP A 613 -23.44 -25.44 -10.88
N MET A 614 -22.26 -24.86 -11.14
CA MET A 614 -21.35 -25.37 -12.17
C MET A 614 -20.48 -26.52 -11.64
N ALA A 615 -20.38 -27.59 -12.43
CA ALA A 615 -19.54 -28.74 -12.11
C ALA A 615 -18.06 -28.32 -11.91
N PRO A 616 -17.29 -28.97 -11.00
CA PRO A 616 -15.90 -28.60 -10.68
C PRO A 616 -14.92 -28.58 -11.88
N TYR A 617 -15.35 -29.10 -13.04
CA TYR A 617 -14.57 -29.14 -14.27
C TYR A 617 -14.67 -27.84 -15.09
N ASP A 618 -15.77 -27.08 -14.99
CA ASP A 618 -15.97 -25.84 -15.74
C ASP A 618 -15.36 -24.61 -15.04
N GLN A 619 -15.23 -24.63 -13.71
CA GLN A 619 -14.53 -23.57 -12.97
C GLN A 619 -13.03 -23.50 -13.32
N ARG A 620 -12.39 -24.62 -13.67
CA ARG A 620 -10.98 -24.65 -14.10
C ARG A 620 -10.74 -24.04 -15.48
N ILE A 621 -11.76 -23.99 -16.33
CA ILE A 621 -11.64 -23.41 -17.68
C ILE A 621 -11.67 -21.87 -17.60
N LEU A 622 -12.27 -21.28 -16.56
CA LEU A 622 -12.31 -19.83 -16.33
C LEU A 622 -11.16 -19.29 -15.48
N HIS A 623 -10.54 -20.12 -14.63
CA HIS A 623 -9.33 -19.76 -13.86
C HIS A 623 -8.01 -19.90 -14.65
N GLY A 624 -8.06 -20.40 -15.89
CA GLY A 624 -6.86 -20.68 -16.70
C GLY A 624 -6.51 -19.62 -17.74
N TYR A 625 -6.94 -18.37 -17.56
CA TYR A 625 -6.64 -17.29 -18.49
C TYR A 625 -5.65 -16.30 -17.88
N LEU A 626 -4.36 -16.68 -17.85
CA LEU A 626 -3.30 -15.71 -18.07
C LEU A 626 -3.62 -15.07 -19.42
N LEU A 627 -4.14 -13.84 -19.40
CA LEU A 627 -4.20 -13.03 -20.61
C LEU A 627 -2.79 -12.93 -21.16
N PRO A 628 -2.62 -12.87 -22.50
CA PRO A 628 -1.30 -12.79 -23.07
C PRO A 628 -0.69 -11.44 -22.70
N LEU A 629 0.03 -11.41 -21.57
CA LEU A 629 1.33 -10.80 -21.47
C LEU A 629 1.95 -10.94 -22.87
N LEU A 630 2.16 -9.79 -23.51
CA LEU A 630 2.17 -9.62 -24.96
C LEU A 630 2.94 -10.71 -25.70
N LYS A 631 2.64 -10.93 -26.99
CA LYS A 631 3.52 -11.68 -27.88
C LYS A 631 4.85 -10.92 -28.05
N GLU A 632 5.66 -10.93 -27.00
CA GLU A 632 7.02 -10.44 -26.94
C GLU A 632 7.89 -11.51 -27.57
N THR A 633 7.86 -11.54 -28.90
CA THR A 633 8.68 -12.47 -29.68
C THR A 633 10.06 -11.91 -30.00
N GLU A 634 10.30 -10.64 -29.64
CA GLU A 634 11.50 -9.89 -29.98
C GLU A 634 12.19 -9.39 -28.72
N GLU A 635 13.52 -9.34 -28.77
CA GLU A 635 14.37 -8.80 -27.72
C GLU A 635 14.47 -7.27 -27.84
N MET A 636 14.64 -6.57 -26.71
CA MET A 636 14.86 -5.12 -26.74
C MET A 636 16.12 -4.76 -27.52
N THR A 637 15.99 -3.77 -28.40
CA THR A 637 17.11 -3.17 -29.10
C THR A 637 18.07 -2.47 -28.13
N PRO A 638 19.36 -2.26 -28.49
CA PRO A 638 20.31 -1.56 -27.63
C PRO A 638 19.87 -0.13 -27.24
N ASP A 639 19.12 0.54 -28.11
CA ASP A 639 18.59 1.89 -27.85
C ASP A 639 17.46 1.83 -26.81
N GLU A 640 16.55 0.86 -26.89
CA GLU A 640 15.50 0.63 -25.89
C GLU A 640 16.09 0.22 -24.53
N GLN A 641 17.12 -0.64 -24.52
CA GLN A 641 17.83 -0.99 -23.28
C GLN A 641 18.48 0.23 -22.64
N ARG A 642 19.08 1.11 -23.45
CA ARG A 642 19.68 2.36 -22.98
C ARG A 642 18.63 3.34 -22.44
N GLU A 643 17.49 3.47 -23.11
CA GLU A 643 16.36 4.26 -22.65
C GLU A 643 15.87 3.75 -21.28
N LEU A 644 15.63 2.44 -21.15
CA LEU A 644 15.21 1.80 -19.91
C LEU A 644 16.22 2.01 -18.75
N HIS A 645 17.52 1.85 -19.00
CA HIS A 645 18.55 2.08 -17.99
C HIS A 645 18.62 3.54 -17.54
N ASN A 646 18.41 4.52 -18.43
CA ASN A 646 18.34 5.93 -18.04
C ASN A 646 17.19 6.19 -17.08
N ASP A 647 16.01 5.63 -17.36
CA ASP A 647 14.82 5.86 -16.54
C ASP A 647 14.91 5.14 -15.19
N LEU A 648 15.48 3.93 -15.18
CA LEU A 648 15.83 3.21 -13.95
C LEU A 648 16.81 4.00 -13.10
N PHE A 649 17.89 4.51 -13.70
CA PHE A 649 18.88 5.30 -12.96
C PHE A 649 18.25 6.57 -12.38
N ARG A 650 17.45 7.31 -13.16
CA ARG A 650 16.71 8.48 -12.67
C ARG A 650 15.84 8.13 -11.46
N ALA A 651 15.09 7.03 -11.54
CA ALA A 651 14.19 6.61 -10.46
C ALA A 651 14.92 6.11 -9.20
N TYR A 652 16.08 5.49 -9.35
CA TYR A 652 16.77 4.78 -8.26
C TYR A 652 18.17 5.33 -7.91
N MET A 653 18.58 6.49 -8.44
CA MET A 653 19.94 7.02 -8.22
C MET A 653 20.35 7.11 -6.75
N TYR A 654 19.40 7.33 -5.83
CA TYR A 654 19.67 7.39 -4.39
C TYR A 654 19.79 6.02 -3.71
N GLN A 655 19.42 4.93 -4.37
CA GLN A 655 19.73 3.55 -3.97
C GLN A 655 20.76 2.90 -4.90
N ALA A 656 21.56 3.73 -5.58
CA ALA A 656 22.68 3.23 -6.34
C ALA A 656 23.70 2.58 -5.38
N THR A 657 24.30 1.50 -5.88
CA THR A 657 25.33 0.71 -5.22
C THR A 657 26.54 0.64 -6.13
N VAL A 658 27.71 0.51 -5.52
CA VAL A 658 28.99 0.34 -6.20
C VAL A 658 29.52 -1.03 -5.84
N CYS A 659 29.86 -1.82 -6.84
CA CYS A 659 30.53 -3.10 -6.66
C CYS A 659 31.97 -3.00 -7.18
N HIS A 660 32.95 -3.41 -6.40
CA HIS A 660 34.35 -3.44 -6.80
C HIS A 660 35.09 -4.65 -6.24
N GLU A 661 36.23 -5.00 -6.84
CA GLU A 661 37.06 -6.11 -6.34
C GLU A 661 37.85 -5.64 -5.11
N GLU A 662 37.82 -6.42 -4.03
CA GLU A 662 38.62 -6.15 -2.84
C GLU A 662 40.08 -6.55 -3.12
N LEU A 663 40.99 -5.58 -3.08
CA LEU A 663 42.43 -5.83 -3.27
C LEU A 663 42.99 -6.49 -2.01
N VAL A 664 43.01 -7.82 -1.97
CA VAL A 664 43.72 -8.54 -0.90
C VAL A 664 45.22 -8.29 -1.07
N GLY A 665 45.86 -7.76 -0.03
CA GLY A 665 47.28 -7.41 -0.01
C GLY A 665 48.16 -8.52 -0.63
N HIS A 666 49.07 -8.11 -1.52
CA HIS A 666 49.92 -8.94 -2.39
C HIS A 666 49.34 -9.40 -3.75
N GLY A 667 48.56 -8.55 -4.43
CA GLY A 667 48.34 -8.67 -5.89
C GLY A 667 47.65 -9.97 -6.33
N SER A 668 46.91 -10.63 -5.43
CA SER A 668 46.14 -11.83 -5.71
C SER A 668 44.70 -11.43 -6.02
N HIS A 669 44.25 -11.64 -7.26
CA HIS A 669 42.87 -11.41 -7.75
C HIS A 669 41.87 -12.45 -7.21
N SER A 670 41.92 -12.76 -5.91
CA SER A 670 41.04 -13.74 -5.25
C SER A 670 39.99 -13.09 -4.34
N GLY A 671 39.83 -11.76 -4.41
CA GLY A 671 38.91 -11.02 -3.55
C GLY A 671 37.43 -11.31 -3.85
N SER A 672 36.62 -11.39 -2.80
CA SER A 672 35.17 -11.26 -2.90
C SER A 672 34.79 -9.87 -3.41
N PRO A 673 33.67 -9.71 -4.15
CA PRO A 673 33.20 -8.39 -4.51
C PRO A 673 32.78 -7.66 -3.24
N THR A 674 33.25 -6.43 -3.06
CA THR A 674 32.71 -5.52 -2.05
C THR A 674 31.62 -4.70 -2.70
N ILE A 675 30.45 -4.67 -2.08
CA ILE A 675 29.31 -3.87 -2.52
C ILE A 675 29.02 -2.86 -1.42
N CYS A 676 28.89 -1.59 -1.80
CA CYS A 676 28.51 -0.52 -0.87
C CYS A 676 27.42 0.35 -1.49
N THR A 677 26.59 0.99 -0.67
CA THR A 677 25.72 2.07 -1.17
C THR A 677 26.60 3.23 -1.65
N LEU A 678 26.12 3.94 -2.67
CA LEU A 678 26.78 5.16 -3.12
C LEU A 678 26.53 6.34 -2.16
N SER A 679 25.39 6.33 -1.45
CA SER A 679 24.95 7.48 -0.66
C SER A 679 25.69 7.66 0.66
N ASP A 680 25.99 6.56 1.36
CA ASP A 680 26.59 6.59 2.70
C ASP A 680 27.75 5.61 2.87
N GLY A 681 28.09 4.82 1.83
CA GLY A 681 29.15 3.84 1.89
C GLY A 681 28.82 2.61 2.74
N SER A 682 27.57 2.44 3.17
CA SER A 682 27.13 1.27 3.94
C SER A 682 27.43 -0.01 3.16
N ARG A 683 28.05 -0.99 3.85
CA ARG A 683 28.38 -2.29 3.26
C ARG A 683 27.10 -3.06 2.96
N CYS A 684 27.08 -3.65 1.77
CA CYS A 684 25.97 -4.42 1.24
C CYS A 684 26.41 -5.85 0.90
N VAL A 685 25.44 -6.77 0.91
CA VAL A 685 25.62 -8.16 0.50
C VAL A 685 24.45 -8.54 -0.41
N LEU A 686 24.74 -9.32 -1.44
CA LEU A 686 23.71 -10.04 -2.19
C LEU A 686 23.54 -11.37 -1.47
N ASP A 687 22.60 -11.41 -0.51
CA ASP A 687 22.33 -12.61 0.29
C ASP A 687 20.83 -12.93 0.29
N PRO A 688 20.24 -13.25 -0.88
CA PRO A 688 18.87 -13.71 -0.95
C PRO A 688 18.79 -15.14 -0.38
N PRO A 689 17.60 -15.64 0.02
CA PRO A 689 17.48 -17.00 0.57
C PRO A 689 18.14 -18.02 -0.37
N ASP A 690 18.74 -19.09 0.17
CA ASP A 690 19.54 -20.10 -0.57
C ASP A 690 18.88 -20.60 -1.89
N MET A 691 17.55 -20.52 -1.96
CA MET A 691 16.71 -20.96 -3.06
C MET A 691 16.14 -19.82 -3.93
N SER A 692 16.74 -18.63 -3.92
CA SER A 692 16.31 -17.51 -4.77
C SER A 692 17.04 -17.48 -6.12
N PRO A 693 16.36 -17.20 -7.25
CA PRO A 693 17.00 -16.92 -8.53
C PRO A 693 18.05 -15.80 -8.47
N SER A 694 17.94 -14.87 -7.52
CA SER A 694 18.92 -13.81 -7.30
C SER A 694 20.33 -14.35 -7.01
N ASN A 695 20.47 -15.56 -6.45
CA ASN A 695 21.76 -16.23 -6.23
C ASN A 695 22.48 -16.65 -7.52
N LEU A 696 21.81 -16.61 -8.67
CA LEU A 696 22.40 -16.98 -9.96
C LEU A 696 23.20 -15.83 -10.60
N VAL A 697 23.05 -14.59 -10.11
CA VAL A 697 23.68 -13.41 -10.70
C VAL A 697 25.16 -13.34 -10.30
N ASP A 698 26.06 -13.54 -11.28
CA ASP A 698 27.51 -13.48 -11.07
C ASP A 698 28.03 -12.04 -11.19
N VAL A 699 27.98 -11.29 -10.08
CA VAL A 699 28.47 -9.91 -10.02
C VAL A 699 29.98 -9.80 -10.28
N LEU A 700 30.77 -10.79 -9.85
CA LEU A 700 32.20 -10.82 -10.17
C LEU A 700 32.43 -11.00 -11.67
N GLY A 701 31.64 -11.86 -12.31
CA GLY A 701 31.62 -12.02 -13.77
C GLY A 701 31.28 -10.71 -14.47
N LEU A 702 30.25 -9.99 -14.01
CA LEU A 702 29.89 -8.68 -14.56
C LEU A 702 31.02 -7.65 -14.44
N LEU A 703 31.67 -7.59 -13.27
CA LEU A 703 32.82 -6.71 -13.04
C LEU A 703 34.01 -7.05 -13.95
N ARG A 704 34.32 -8.33 -14.12
CA ARG A 704 35.43 -8.78 -14.99
C ARG A 704 35.14 -8.52 -16.46
N ASN A 705 33.88 -8.67 -16.87
CA ASN A 705 33.46 -8.49 -18.26
C ASN A 705 33.32 -7.03 -18.67
N SER A 706 33.03 -6.11 -17.73
CA SER A 706 32.97 -4.68 -18.04
C SER A 706 34.35 -4.10 -18.38
N GLY A 707 35.42 -4.69 -17.84
CA GLY A 707 36.78 -4.14 -17.92
C GLY A 707 36.98 -2.90 -17.04
N ASP A 708 35.96 -2.51 -16.27
CA ASP A 708 36.00 -1.44 -15.30
C ASP A 708 36.46 -1.93 -13.93
N LYS A 709 37.04 -1.04 -13.12
CA LYS A 709 37.41 -1.34 -11.72
C LYS A 709 36.19 -1.44 -10.80
N ALA A 710 35.07 -0.85 -11.20
CA ALA A 710 33.81 -0.87 -10.48
C ALA A 710 32.64 -0.99 -11.46
N VAL A 711 31.55 -1.59 -10.98
CA VAL A 711 30.25 -1.53 -11.64
C VAL A 711 29.23 -0.86 -10.74
N ILE A 712 28.25 -0.20 -11.36
CA ILE A 712 27.15 0.47 -10.66
C ILE A 712 25.94 -0.43 -10.76
N GLY A 713 25.21 -0.59 -9.67
CA GLY A 713 23.89 -1.23 -9.69
C GLY A 713 22.88 -0.45 -8.90
N ILE A 714 21.62 -0.81 -9.03
CA ILE A 714 20.51 -0.30 -8.23
C ILE A 714 19.79 -1.48 -7.59
N SER A 715 19.17 -1.25 -6.44
CA SER A 715 18.33 -2.24 -5.76
C SER A 715 17.02 -1.58 -5.36
N HIS A 716 15.90 -2.25 -5.63
CA HIS A 716 14.59 -1.76 -5.23
C HIS A 716 14.38 -1.89 -3.72
N CYS A 717 14.76 -3.05 -3.16
CA CYS A 717 14.57 -3.37 -1.76
C CYS A 717 15.91 -3.60 -1.04
N LEU A 718 16.11 -2.83 0.03
CA LEU A 718 17.23 -2.98 0.96
C LEU A 718 16.67 -3.62 2.21
N GLU A 719 17.22 -4.74 2.65
CA GLU A 719 16.82 -5.41 3.88
C GLU A 719 17.92 -5.31 4.93
N ARG A 720 17.54 -5.27 6.22
CA ARG A 720 18.48 -5.28 7.32
C ARG A 720 18.02 -6.22 8.42
N GLU A 721 18.84 -7.23 8.69
CA GLU A 721 18.66 -8.08 9.86
C GLU A 721 18.96 -7.31 11.16
N PRO A 722 18.26 -7.60 12.27
CA PRO A 722 18.40 -6.86 13.52
C PRO A 722 19.84 -6.74 14.04
N ASP A 723 20.66 -7.79 13.85
CA ASP A 723 22.03 -7.88 14.36
C ASP A 723 23.10 -7.61 13.29
N SER A 724 22.68 -7.35 12.04
CA SER A 724 23.62 -7.15 10.94
C SER A 724 24.03 -5.68 10.80
N LYS A 725 25.34 -5.49 10.60
CA LYS A 725 25.92 -4.20 10.18
C LYS A 725 25.80 -3.97 8.67
N SER A 726 25.52 -5.02 7.89
CA SER A 726 25.39 -4.93 6.43
C SER A 726 23.94 -4.89 5.98
N LEU A 727 23.72 -4.30 4.81
CA LEU A 727 22.45 -4.34 4.09
C LEU A 727 22.40 -5.53 3.15
N THR A 728 21.28 -6.24 3.14
CA THR A 728 21.00 -7.24 2.10
C THR A 728 20.32 -6.54 0.93
N LEU A 729 20.86 -6.71 -0.26
CA LEU A 729 20.27 -6.19 -1.50
C LEU A 729 19.39 -7.26 -2.13
N THR A 730 18.12 -6.96 -2.31
CA THR A 730 17.22 -7.75 -3.16
C THR A 730 16.80 -6.94 -4.38
N ASP A 731 16.30 -7.62 -5.41
CA ASP A 731 15.90 -6.98 -6.68
C ASP A 731 17.02 -6.11 -7.28
N TRP A 732 18.25 -6.63 -7.35
CA TRP A 732 19.41 -5.86 -7.79
C TRP A 732 19.59 -5.94 -9.31
N THR A 733 20.00 -4.84 -9.93
CA THR A 733 20.39 -4.83 -11.34
C THR A 733 21.51 -3.85 -11.67
N LEU A 734 22.35 -4.22 -12.63
CA LEU A 734 23.43 -3.41 -13.17
C LEU A 734 22.91 -2.18 -13.93
N ILE A 735 23.58 -1.05 -13.76
CA ILE A 735 23.41 0.15 -14.57
C ILE A 735 24.71 0.44 -15.32
N PRO A 736 24.68 0.54 -16.67
CA PRO A 736 25.87 0.90 -17.44
C PRO A 736 26.47 2.25 -17.03
N LYS A 737 27.79 2.31 -16.92
CA LYS A 737 28.51 3.53 -16.49
C LYS A 737 28.30 4.72 -17.42
N ASP A 738 28.14 4.48 -18.72
CA ASP A 738 27.92 5.53 -19.70
C ASP A 738 26.52 6.17 -19.58
N VAL A 739 25.53 5.42 -19.09
CA VAL A 739 24.20 5.94 -18.72
C VAL A 739 24.33 6.95 -17.57
N VAL A 740 25.06 6.58 -16.52
CA VAL A 740 25.31 7.47 -15.37
C VAL A 740 26.02 8.75 -15.80
N TYR A 741 27.09 8.63 -16.59
CA TYR A 741 27.84 9.78 -17.12
C TYR A 741 26.95 10.72 -17.96
N GLN A 742 26.11 10.16 -18.82
CA GLN A 742 25.19 10.95 -19.65
C GLN A 742 24.15 11.69 -18.80
N TRP A 743 23.62 11.03 -17.77
CA TRP A 743 22.67 11.62 -16.85
C TRP A 743 23.28 12.81 -16.10
N GLU A 744 24.47 12.64 -15.51
CA GLU A 744 25.19 13.71 -14.83
C GLU A 744 25.47 14.89 -15.76
N LYS A 745 25.95 14.62 -16.98
CA LYS A 745 26.24 15.66 -17.98
C LYS A 745 25.00 16.48 -18.34
N LYS A 746 23.82 15.84 -18.37
CA LYS A 746 22.56 16.46 -18.79
C LYS A 746 21.86 17.21 -17.64
N PHE A 747 21.98 16.72 -16.41
CA PHE A 747 21.11 17.17 -15.30
C PHE A 747 21.82 17.54 -13.99
N GLY A 748 23.05 17.09 -13.78
CA GLY A 748 23.80 17.31 -12.54
C GLY A 748 24.91 18.37 -12.69
N PRO A 749 25.50 18.82 -11.58
CA PRO A 749 26.88 19.31 -11.63
C PRO A 749 27.75 18.14 -12.11
N VAL A 750 28.49 18.33 -13.21
CA VAL A 750 29.28 17.27 -13.83
C VAL A 750 30.28 16.67 -12.81
N GLY A 751 30.14 15.38 -12.50
CA GLY A 751 31.16 14.57 -11.82
C GLY A 751 30.95 14.23 -10.34
N ASP A 752 29.76 14.34 -9.75
CA ASP A 752 29.57 14.08 -8.30
C ASP A 752 29.49 12.57 -7.95
N VAL A 753 28.74 11.79 -8.73
CA VAL A 753 28.62 10.32 -8.60
C VAL A 753 29.90 9.64 -9.11
N LEU A 754 30.42 10.08 -10.26
CA LEU A 754 31.67 9.52 -10.81
C LEU A 754 32.90 9.92 -9.99
N ALA A 755 32.97 11.11 -9.40
CA ALA A 755 34.05 11.44 -8.45
C ALA A 755 33.90 10.68 -7.14
N SER A 756 32.67 10.43 -6.66
CA SER A 756 32.45 9.55 -5.51
C SER A 756 32.99 8.16 -5.79
N LEU A 757 32.71 7.60 -6.98
CA LEU A 757 33.28 6.33 -7.44
C LEU A 757 34.81 6.34 -7.45
N ASP A 758 35.44 7.35 -8.04
CA ASP A 758 36.90 7.49 -8.08
C ASP A 758 37.52 7.65 -6.68
N SER A 759 36.81 8.31 -5.76
CA SER A 759 37.25 8.50 -4.36
C SER A 759 37.16 7.20 -3.55
N THR A 760 36.07 6.44 -3.68
CA THR A 760 35.88 5.12 -3.04
C THR A 760 36.92 4.12 -3.54
N MET A 761 37.33 4.22 -4.80
CA MET A 761 38.42 3.43 -5.40
C MET A 761 39.82 3.83 -4.90
N SER A 762 39.99 5.06 -4.40
CA SER A 762 41.29 5.63 -4.01
C SER A 762 41.63 5.44 -2.52
N HIS A 763 40.64 5.09 -1.70
CA HIS A 763 40.87 4.76 -0.31
C HIS A 763 41.34 3.30 -0.19
N ASP A 764 42.66 3.11 -0.16
CA ASP A 764 43.35 1.91 0.36
C ASP A 764 43.08 1.66 1.87
N GLY A 765 41.99 2.20 2.43
CA GLY A 765 41.81 2.45 3.86
C GLY A 765 40.41 2.16 4.41
N PHE A 766 39.73 1.12 3.92
CA PHE A 766 38.66 0.46 4.68
C PHE A 766 39.20 -0.70 5.55
N ALA A 767 40.53 -0.86 5.60
CA ALA A 767 41.16 -1.65 6.65
C ALA A 767 41.19 -0.82 7.94
N ASP A 768 40.57 -1.38 8.98
CA ASP A 768 40.54 -0.94 10.37
C ASP A 768 39.58 0.23 10.71
N ASP A 769 38.38 -0.14 11.16
CA ASP A 769 37.75 0.51 12.31
C ASP A 769 37.39 -0.58 13.34
N ASP A 770 38.35 -0.78 14.25
CA ASP A 770 38.37 -1.30 15.63
C ASP A 770 37.32 -2.32 16.17
N VAL A 771 37.93 -3.35 16.78
CA VAL A 771 37.51 -4.32 17.83
C VAL A 771 36.19 -4.06 18.57
#